data_AF-A0AAJ0DUF5-F1
#
_entry.id   AF-A0AAJ0DUF5-F1
#
_cell.length_a   1.000
_cell.length_b   1.000
_cell.length_c   1.000
_cell.angle_alpha   90.00
_cell.angle_beta   90.00
_cell.angle_gamma   90.00
#
_symmetry.space_group_name_H-M   'P 1'
#
loop_
_entity.id
_entity.type
_entity.pdbx_description
1 polymer ?
#
loop_
_entity_poly.entity_id
_entity_poly.type
_entity_poly.pdbx_seq_one_letter_code
_entity_poly.pdbx_strand_id
1 'polypeptide(L)'
;MKWSASLTIALAALRQVAATNSTSCTPRLISYWINANASISTVESVDAGNGFSEEGNVAFPGNVTNLPSLCAVSFIAKTSEGNEYKFAMFLPDEWNNKILTVGNDGFSGGVNAPAMAVGVKYGFVTLGTDAGHNSTQSNLTWALNNNGAKLDYGHRALHNSLALAQRVVEKYYGLAPTASYFSGTSDGGRQGLKAAETYPRDYSALLIGAPAWWQSHLQSWRIAIGITNLPTDNAKHIPAEKFTVIGDAVRKQCDAADGVEDSIVSDPANCTINYDLFTCGKDGVDATACLFAEQVTVAQALYADYKVNDETVFPGVSPSSEYGWGSLLGGGNGSEPNEVAVGYMKYFLFNDAEWAWSSYNETVPAYANETNPGELDVNTFNLTKFSSLGGKIIMYHGLSDADVPAKASQVYYDKVVAQSGGDVEAVRAWFRLFFLPGLEHKTTTVDAPWYIAGPGQAEQLLGGGNYSVPGYSDATHDALLALQQWVDGGAAPDSLIATTWKNATDPTTEVLRQRPICPYPSTQKFTSGGDQSKAESFTMTASATGPPSLDEVPEDAHGDSEHDTLKYSLLGPSLTKAGQDAVDQTKVSDIIYNASKGSKFFNREEERDKTLTKKIEQILEKKRHLEKQDLSRELRLADQLITQLEMSRDLTQYIVHVDCDAFYAAVELLDRPELKDIPFAVGGGVLTTCNYVARKYGCRSGMAGFVAKKLCPELVLLKLNFEKYTAKAHEVREILVEYDPRFESASIDEAYLNITEYCTNKGIEPAEAVEQMRREVHERTKITVSAGIAANAKLAKICSNMNKPNGQFVLPNDRGEILRFMAKLSPRKVNGVGRVLERQLAEIGIKTCADIYPYRQFLRPLFGDKAYEFLINVYLGLGRTKIQPAEEYERKSVGTESTFKDMSDPQQFREKLKWTAEELEKDMKRAEVKGRTLVLKVKLHTYEVFTRQIVLPRAICLAGDLYHFSVPILAKLEEEMPGMMLRLMGLRCTHLVSTKKPDTMAFFGFRPRRPDALASPEKAPRLVHFGASGELDDDGWERWPEESLLGLDNHEDFRAVDIESDGTNIDSDPSPARRHGKEILPNPVREYAPVNDEMWDCPICNRPQAPDERQFNEHIDLCLSRQTIREAVHEDMPPAPLSRSTTPDVKKVKVGGEKKRGRPPARPPSDDPRQKKLCFG
;
A
#
# COMPACT_ATOMS: atom_id res chain seq x y z
N MET A 1 -8.91 -47.81 0.24
CA MET A 1 -9.10 -48.21 1.66
C MET A 1 -7.75 -48.59 2.28
N LYS A 2 -7.60 -48.38 3.61
CA LYS A 2 -6.67 -49.11 4.52
C LYS A 2 -5.13 -48.98 4.40
N TRP A 3 -4.55 -47.89 3.88
CA TRP A 3 -3.08 -47.64 4.04
C TRP A 3 -2.66 -46.19 4.41
N SER A 4 -3.59 -45.28 4.73
CA SER A 4 -3.26 -43.88 5.06
C SER A 4 -3.43 -43.48 6.54
N ALA A 5 -4.15 -44.26 7.35
CA ALA A 5 -4.53 -43.85 8.71
C ALA A 5 -3.42 -44.08 9.78
N SER A 6 -2.58 -45.09 9.59
CA SER A 6 -1.64 -45.55 10.64
C SER A 6 -0.42 -44.65 10.82
N LEU A 7 -0.03 -43.86 9.80
CA LEU A 7 1.15 -43.01 9.87
C LEU A 7 0.85 -41.68 10.58
N THR A 8 -0.34 -41.11 10.38
CA THR A 8 -0.81 -39.90 11.06
C THR A 8 -0.98 -40.12 12.57
N ILE A 9 -1.54 -41.27 12.97
CA ILE A 9 -1.68 -41.65 14.38
C ILE A 9 -0.30 -41.84 15.03
N ALA A 10 0.68 -42.40 14.31
CA ALA A 10 2.04 -42.56 14.82
C ALA A 10 2.77 -41.23 15.03
N LEU A 11 2.62 -40.25 14.13
CA LEU A 11 3.20 -38.90 14.32
C LEU A 11 2.49 -38.08 15.40
N ALA A 12 1.18 -38.26 15.59
CA ALA A 12 0.45 -37.65 16.71
C ALA A 12 0.94 -38.20 18.06
N ALA A 13 1.01 -39.52 18.20
CA ALA A 13 1.50 -40.19 19.40
C ALA A 13 2.96 -39.85 19.74
N LEU A 14 3.81 -39.60 18.74
CA LEU A 14 5.19 -39.14 18.94
C LEU A 14 5.35 -37.63 19.20
N ARG A 15 4.29 -36.83 19.05
CA ARG A 15 4.26 -35.41 19.45
C ARG A 15 3.69 -35.17 20.84
N GLN A 16 2.81 -36.06 21.34
CA GLN A 16 2.20 -35.92 22.68
C GLN A 16 3.12 -36.28 23.86
N VAL A 17 4.36 -36.74 23.63
CA VAL A 17 5.30 -37.16 24.70
C VAL A 17 6.28 -36.05 25.13
N ALA A 18 6.05 -34.80 24.69
CA ALA A 18 6.91 -33.65 25.01
C ALA A 18 6.34 -32.71 26.09
N ALA A 19 5.06 -32.84 26.45
CA ALA A 19 4.33 -31.88 27.29
C ALA A 19 4.02 -32.40 28.72
N THR A 20 4.99 -33.05 29.37
CA THR A 20 4.89 -33.42 30.80
C THR A 20 6.19 -33.11 31.54
N ASN A 21 6.40 -31.84 31.89
CA ASN A 21 7.51 -31.40 32.75
C ASN A 21 7.13 -30.11 33.50
N SER A 22 6.41 -30.24 34.61
CA SER A 22 6.07 -29.14 35.54
C SER A 22 7.28 -28.42 36.15
N THR A 23 8.50 -28.91 35.88
CA THR A 23 9.78 -28.25 36.20
C THR A 23 10.03 -26.94 35.43
N SER A 24 9.24 -26.63 34.39
CA SER A 24 9.38 -25.41 33.58
C SER A 24 8.88 -24.14 34.31
N CYS A 25 7.84 -24.26 35.14
CA CYS A 25 7.19 -23.13 35.81
C CYS A 25 7.99 -22.63 37.02
N THR A 26 9.12 -21.96 36.78
CA THR A 26 9.94 -21.36 37.84
C THR A 26 10.48 -19.97 37.45
N PRO A 27 10.57 -19.00 38.39
CA PRO A 27 11.18 -17.69 38.14
C PRO A 27 12.59 -17.79 37.56
N ARG A 28 13.35 -18.81 37.99
CA ARG A 28 14.73 -19.03 37.55
C ARG A 28 14.85 -19.41 36.08
N LEU A 29 13.92 -20.17 35.51
CA LEU A 29 13.97 -20.52 34.08
C LEU A 29 13.49 -19.35 33.22
N ILE A 30 12.36 -18.75 33.58
CA ILE A 30 11.72 -17.68 32.81
C ILE A 30 12.62 -16.43 32.74
N SER A 31 13.37 -16.12 33.81
CA SER A 31 14.30 -14.97 33.83
C SER A 31 15.49 -15.09 32.87
N TYR A 32 15.77 -16.27 32.30
CA TYR A 32 16.76 -16.42 31.22
C TYR A 32 16.21 -16.11 29.81
N TRP A 33 14.89 -15.94 29.64
CA TRP A 33 14.25 -15.77 28.33
C TRP A 33 13.85 -14.31 28.01
N ILE A 34 13.58 -13.53 29.06
CA ILE A 34 13.25 -12.10 28.98
C ILE A 34 14.47 -11.23 28.66
N ASN A 35 14.23 -9.96 28.29
CA ASN A 35 15.28 -8.98 28.03
C ASN A 35 15.62 -8.16 29.29
N ALA A 36 16.73 -7.42 29.26
CA ALA A 36 17.19 -6.62 30.40
C ALA A 36 16.27 -5.44 30.81
N ASN A 37 15.21 -5.17 30.02
CA ASN A 37 14.20 -4.15 30.29
C ASN A 37 12.93 -4.74 30.94
N ALA A 38 12.91 -6.03 31.30
CA ALA A 38 11.80 -6.68 31.97
C ALA A 38 12.28 -7.49 33.19
N SER A 39 11.43 -7.56 34.20
CA SER A 39 11.57 -8.38 35.40
C SER A 39 10.32 -9.23 35.62
N ILE A 40 10.44 -10.25 36.47
CA ILE A 40 9.33 -11.09 36.90
C ILE A 40 8.78 -10.50 38.20
N SER A 41 7.47 -10.28 38.24
CA SER A 41 6.70 -10.04 39.48
C SER A 41 6.35 -11.37 40.12
N THR A 42 5.70 -12.26 39.35
CA THR A 42 5.01 -13.44 39.88
C THR A 42 5.23 -14.63 38.94
N VAL A 43 5.43 -15.83 39.49
CA VAL A 43 5.32 -17.12 38.79
C VAL A 43 4.64 -18.10 39.73
N GLU A 44 3.52 -18.67 39.30
CA GLU A 44 2.73 -19.61 40.07
C GLU A 44 2.28 -20.79 39.19
N SER A 45 2.35 -22.00 39.73
CA SER A 45 1.82 -23.20 39.09
C SER A 45 0.40 -23.41 39.61
N VAL A 46 -0.59 -23.34 38.73
CA VAL A 46 -2.02 -23.42 39.07
C VAL A 46 -2.53 -24.79 38.64
N ASP A 47 -2.81 -25.67 39.60
CA ASP A 47 -3.40 -26.99 39.30
C ASP A 47 -4.83 -26.84 38.74
N ALA A 48 -5.26 -27.81 37.93
CA ALA A 48 -6.59 -27.79 37.31
C ALA A 48 -7.73 -27.72 38.37
N GLY A 49 -8.62 -26.75 38.21
CA GLY A 49 -9.72 -26.45 39.14
C GLY A 49 -9.41 -25.34 40.16
N ASN A 50 -8.14 -25.00 40.39
CA ASN A 50 -7.75 -23.89 41.25
C ASN A 50 -7.98 -22.52 40.56
N GLY A 51 -7.49 -21.45 41.17
CA GLY A 51 -7.61 -20.09 40.67
C GLY A 51 -6.31 -19.29 40.81
N PHE A 52 -6.30 -18.08 40.23
CA PHE A 52 -5.20 -17.13 40.27
C PHE A 52 -5.72 -15.71 40.52
N SER A 53 -5.00 -14.92 41.32
CA SER A 53 -5.30 -13.51 41.59
C SER A 53 -4.06 -12.65 41.38
N GLU A 54 -4.15 -11.66 40.49
CA GLU A 54 -3.04 -10.74 40.21
C GLU A 54 -2.90 -9.70 41.33
N GLU A 55 -1.81 -9.78 42.11
CA GLU A 55 -1.63 -8.90 43.27
C GLU A 55 -1.55 -7.42 42.87
N GLY A 56 -2.29 -6.59 43.62
CA GLY A 56 -2.33 -5.14 43.44
C GLY A 56 -3.19 -4.64 42.26
N ASN A 57 -3.88 -5.52 41.53
CA ASN A 57 -4.71 -5.15 40.38
C ASN A 57 -5.97 -4.37 40.81
N VAL A 58 -6.05 -3.07 40.49
CA VAL A 58 -7.17 -2.20 40.89
C VAL A 58 -8.38 -2.35 39.96
N ALA A 59 -8.15 -2.59 38.67
CA ALA A 59 -9.22 -2.79 37.70
C ALA A 59 -9.93 -4.15 37.88
N PHE A 60 -9.16 -5.22 38.08
CA PHE A 60 -9.66 -6.59 38.15
C PHE A 60 -9.14 -7.31 39.43
N PRO A 61 -9.59 -6.89 40.63
CA PRO A 61 -9.11 -7.42 41.92
C PRO A 61 -9.62 -8.83 42.26
N GLY A 62 -10.46 -9.44 41.41
CA GLY A 62 -11.06 -10.76 41.65
C GLY A 62 -10.10 -11.92 41.37
N ASN A 63 -10.16 -12.95 42.21
CA ASN A 63 -9.52 -14.25 41.93
C ASN A 63 -10.32 -14.99 40.85
N VAL A 64 -9.69 -15.28 39.71
CA VAL A 64 -10.30 -16.10 38.64
C VAL A 64 -10.13 -17.57 38.97
N THR A 65 -11.23 -18.32 39.04
CA THR A 65 -11.27 -19.71 39.55
C THR A 65 -11.65 -20.73 38.47
N ASN A 66 -11.51 -22.02 38.79
CA ASN A 66 -11.79 -23.13 37.87
C ASN A 66 -10.97 -23.02 36.57
N LEU A 67 -9.67 -22.72 36.71
CA LEU A 67 -8.71 -22.66 35.62
C LEU A 67 -8.25 -24.07 35.19
N PRO A 68 -7.83 -24.28 33.93
CA PRO A 68 -7.08 -25.48 33.55
C PRO A 68 -5.69 -25.48 34.19
N SER A 69 -5.00 -26.63 34.17
CA SER A 69 -3.62 -26.73 34.66
C SER A 69 -2.70 -25.82 33.85
N LEU A 70 -2.04 -24.86 34.50
CA LEU A 70 -1.27 -23.80 33.84
C LEU A 70 -0.15 -23.21 34.70
N CYS A 71 0.82 -22.57 34.04
CA CYS A 71 1.77 -21.67 34.67
C CYS A 71 1.30 -20.22 34.49
N ALA A 72 0.97 -19.54 35.58
CA ALA A 72 0.65 -18.12 35.61
C ALA A 72 1.93 -17.32 35.82
N VAL A 73 2.19 -16.31 34.98
CA VAL A 73 3.43 -15.53 35.01
C VAL A 73 3.13 -14.05 34.79
N SER A 74 3.60 -13.21 35.70
CA SER A 74 3.37 -11.76 35.67
C SER A 74 4.71 -11.03 35.60
N PHE A 75 4.82 -10.11 34.64
CA PHE A 75 6.03 -9.36 34.30
C PHE A 75 5.83 -7.87 34.54
N ILE A 76 6.93 -7.19 34.89
CA ILE A 76 7.03 -5.73 34.91
C ILE A 76 8.08 -5.35 33.87
N ALA A 77 7.71 -4.53 32.89
CA ALA A 77 8.55 -4.22 31.75
C ALA A 77 8.60 -2.71 31.48
N LYS A 78 9.70 -2.26 30.86
CA LYS A 78 9.94 -0.84 30.58
C LYS A 78 10.03 -0.55 29.09
N THR A 79 9.41 0.56 28.69
CA THR A 79 9.49 1.12 27.34
C THR A 79 10.88 1.69 27.05
N SER A 80 11.11 2.11 25.80
CA SER A 80 12.30 2.86 25.40
C SER A 80 12.45 4.22 26.11
N GLU A 81 11.36 4.78 26.64
CA GLU A 81 11.33 6.04 27.41
C GLU A 81 11.49 5.82 28.92
N GLY A 82 11.42 4.57 29.39
CA GLY A 82 11.54 4.21 30.80
C GLY A 82 10.22 4.12 31.57
N ASN A 83 9.08 4.46 30.95
CA ASN A 83 7.75 4.18 31.50
C ASN A 83 7.59 2.68 31.73
N GLU A 84 6.89 2.32 32.80
CA GLU A 84 6.74 0.95 33.28
C GLU A 84 5.30 0.46 33.03
N TYR A 85 5.15 -0.76 32.55
CA TYR A 85 3.87 -1.44 32.33
C TYR A 85 3.96 -2.89 32.82
N LYS A 86 2.85 -3.39 33.37
CA LYS A 86 2.68 -4.77 33.81
C LYS A 86 1.96 -5.57 32.72
N PHE A 87 2.29 -6.85 32.58
CA PHE A 87 1.47 -7.79 31.84
C PHE A 87 1.59 -9.19 32.43
N ALA A 88 0.54 -10.00 32.29
CA ALA A 88 0.56 -11.39 32.72
C ALA A 88 0.26 -12.34 31.56
N MET A 89 0.66 -13.59 31.75
CA MET A 89 0.48 -14.70 30.82
C MET A 89 -0.04 -15.93 31.57
N PHE A 90 -1.04 -16.58 31.00
CA PHE A 90 -1.45 -17.93 31.34
C PHE A 90 -0.90 -18.90 30.29
N LEU A 91 -0.01 -19.80 30.72
CA LEU A 91 0.64 -20.82 29.91
C LEU A 91 0.02 -22.20 30.25
N PRO A 92 -1.01 -22.68 29.53
CA PRO A 92 -1.64 -23.96 29.84
C PRO A 92 -0.75 -25.17 29.52
N ASP A 93 -0.87 -26.24 30.30
CA ASP A 93 -0.22 -27.52 29.97
C ASP A 93 -0.76 -28.10 28.64
N GLU A 94 -2.07 -28.00 28.41
CA GLU A 94 -2.73 -28.36 27.15
C GLU A 94 -2.83 -27.14 26.21
N TRP A 95 -1.71 -26.84 25.52
CA TRP A 95 -1.63 -25.72 24.58
C TRP A 95 -2.04 -26.07 23.15
N ASN A 96 -2.92 -25.24 22.57
CA ASN A 96 -3.45 -25.38 21.20
C ASN A 96 -2.51 -24.86 20.09
N ASN A 97 -1.27 -24.48 20.42
CA ASN A 97 -0.26 -23.85 19.55
C ASN A 97 -0.55 -22.37 19.15
N LYS A 98 -1.58 -21.73 19.69
CA LYS A 98 -1.97 -20.34 19.38
C LYS A 98 -1.80 -19.43 20.59
N ILE A 99 -1.65 -18.13 20.36
CA ILE A 99 -1.58 -17.10 21.42
C ILE A 99 -2.76 -16.12 21.29
N LEU A 100 -3.33 -15.70 22.41
CA LEU A 100 -4.46 -14.77 22.48
C LEU A 100 -4.12 -13.60 23.43
N THR A 101 -4.15 -12.37 22.93
CA THR A 101 -4.12 -11.17 23.78
C THR A 101 -5.54 -10.74 24.12
N VAL A 102 -5.78 -10.32 25.36
CA VAL A 102 -7.04 -9.68 25.77
C VAL A 102 -6.88 -8.19 26.03
N GLY A 103 -7.91 -7.42 25.70
CA GLY A 103 -7.95 -5.96 25.91
C GLY A 103 -8.42 -5.52 27.30
N ASN A 104 -8.27 -4.23 27.57
CA ASN A 104 -8.76 -3.54 28.78
C ASN A 104 -10.20 -3.03 28.62
N ASP A 105 -10.75 -2.37 29.65
CA ASP A 105 -12.14 -1.89 29.66
C ASP A 105 -12.27 -0.45 30.18
N GLY A 106 -13.11 0.38 29.54
CA GLY A 106 -13.07 1.84 29.77
C GLY A 106 -11.62 2.37 29.74
N PHE A 107 -11.26 3.26 30.69
CA PHE A 107 -9.85 3.69 30.89
C PHE A 107 -9.14 2.91 32.03
N SER A 108 -9.53 1.65 32.26
CA SER A 108 -8.99 0.83 33.35
C SER A 108 -7.50 0.54 33.15
N GLY A 109 -6.72 0.67 34.23
CA GLY A 109 -5.35 0.18 34.29
C GLY A 109 -5.31 -1.09 35.12
N GLY A 110 -4.94 -2.21 34.50
CA GLY A 110 -4.85 -3.50 35.17
C GLY A 110 -5.04 -4.68 34.23
N VAL A 111 -4.38 -5.79 34.56
CA VAL A 111 -4.41 -7.03 33.76
C VAL A 111 -5.82 -7.64 33.80
N ASN A 112 -6.46 -7.79 32.65
CA ASN A 112 -7.81 -8.37 32.52
C ASN A 112 -7.79 -9.91 32.70
N ALA A 113 -7.53 -10.36 33.93
CA ALA A 113 -7.49 -11.78 34.28
C ALA A 113 -8.81 -12.53 33.98
N PRO A 114 -10.03 -11.95 34.14
CA PRO A 114 -11.28 -12.60 33.72
C PRO A 114 -11.31 -12.96 32.22
N ALA A 115 -10.93 -12.04 31.33
CA ALA A 115 -10.84 -12.35 29.91
C ALA A 115 -9.70 -13.35 29.61
N MET A 116 -8.58 -13.29 30.35
CA MET A 116 -7.51 -14.30 30.22
C MET A 116 -7.99 -15.70 30.60
N ALA A 117 -8.84 -15.81 31.63
CA ALA A 117 -9.41 -17.07 32.11
C ALA A 117 -10.42 -17.68 31.12
N VAL A 118 -11.14 -16.86 30.35
CA VAL A 118 -11.93 -17.33 29.20
C VAL A 118 -11.00 -17.90 28.12
N GLY A 119 -9.99 -17.13 27.69
CA GLY A 119 -9.09 -17.51 26.61
C GLY A 119 -8.35 -18.84 26.82
N VAL A 120 -7.84 -19.05 28.03
CA VAL A 120 -7.06 -20.26 28.36
C VAL A 120 -7.92 -21.54 28.36
N LYS A 121 -9.24 -21.43 28.56
CA LYS A 121 -10.18 -22.57 28.49
C LYS A 121 -10.38 -23.10 27.05
N TYR A 122 -10.01 -22.33 26.03
CA TYR A 122 -9.89 -22.81 24.64
C TYR A 122 -8.49 -23.34 24.30
N GLY A 123 -7.60 -23.47 25.28
CA GLY A 123 -6.22 -23.95 25.12
C GLY A 123 -5.22 -22.91 24.60
N PHE A 124 -5.58 -21.64 24.50
CA PHE A 124 -4.63 -20.58 24.11
C PHE A 124 -3.63 -20.30 25.25
N VAL A 125 -2.37 -20.01 24.90
CA VAL A 125 -1.60 -19.11 25.77
C VAL A 125 -2.30 -17.77 25.74
N THR A 126 -2.72 -17.27 26.89
CA THR A 126 -3.49 -16.02 26.96
C THR A 126 -2.72 -14.96 27.73
N LEU A 127 -2.67 -13.72 27.24
CA LEU A 127 -2.00 -12.60 27.92
C LEU A 127 -2.88 -11.36 28.01
N GLY A 128 -2.63 -10.52 29.02
CA GLY A 128 -3.25 -9.22 29.20
C GLY A 128 -2.28 -8.25 29.86
N THR A 129 -2.38 -6.96 29.54
CA THR A 129 -1.53 -5.88 30.08
C THR A 129 -2.34 -4.95 30.99
N ASP A 130 -1.66 -4.25 31.89
CA ASP A 130 -2.22 -3.11 32.62
C ASP A 130 -2.31 -1.83 31.76
N ALA A 131 -1.75 -1.86 30.56
CA ALA A 131 -1.69 -0.76 29.61
C ALA A 131 -0.82 0.45 30.06
N GLY A 132 0.05 0.27 31.06
CA GLY A 132 0.98 1.30 31.54
C GLY A 132 0.52 2.07 32.78
N HIS A 133 -0.59 1.68 33.40
CA HIS A 133 -1.10 2.27 34.64
C HIS A 133 -1.94 1.28 35.44
N ASN A 134 -2.35 1.66 36.67
CA ASN A 134 -3.17 0.81 37.54
C ASN A 134 -4.31 1.64 38.14
N SER A 135 -5.54 1.49 37.64
CA SER A 135 -6.71 2.29 38.03
C SER A 135 -8.04 1.65 37.64
N THR A 136 -9.14 2.10 38.27
CA THR A 136 -10.51 1.78 37.83
C THR A 136 -10.86 2.47 36.50
N GLN A 137 -11.88 1.97 35.81
CA GLN A 137 -12.31 2.43 34.47
C GLN A 137 -12.59 3.94 34.32
N SER A 138 -12.87 4.64 35.43
CA SER A 138 -13.16 6.08 35.47
C SER A 138 -12.13 6.93 36.22
N ASN A 139 -11.11 6.32 36.85
CA ASN A 139 -10.01 7.08 37.41
C ASN A 139 -8.94 7.31 36.32
N LEU A 140 -8.99 8.50 35.70
CA LEU A 140 -8.07 8.95 34.65
C LEU A 140 -6.92 9.84 35.18
N THR A 141 -6.80 10.03 36.51
CA THR A 141 -5.85 10.98 37.11
C THR A 141 -4.36 10.68 36.80
N TRP A 142 -4.05 9.42 36.55
CA TRP A 142 -2.71 8.91 36.18
C TRP A 142 -2.15 9.51 34.87
N ALA A 143 -3.03 10.02 34.00
CA ALA A 143 -2.66 10.63 32.72
C ALA A 143 -2.16 12.08 32.87
N LEU A 144 -2.44 12.75 33.99
CA LEU A 144 -2.09 14.15 34.22
C LEU A 144 -0.57 14.36 34.17
N ASN A 145 -0.11 15.23 33.27
CA ASN A 145 1.31 15.49 32.96
C ASN A 145 2.10 14.26 32.47
N ASN A 146 1.42 13.17 32.09
CA ASN A 146 2.05 11.88 31.79
C ASN A 146 1.73 11.38 30.37
N ASN A 147 2.22 12.10 29.36
CA ASN A 147 2.03 11.72 27.96
C ASN A 147 2.67 10.36 27.60
N GLY A 148 3.67 9.91 28.37
CA GLY A 148 4.24 8.57 28.24
C GLY A 148 3.19 7.47 28.49
N ALA A 149 2.52 7.52 29.64
CA ALA A 149 1.43 6.60 29.95
C ALA A 149 0.24 6.72 28.98
N LYS A 150 -0.09 7.93 28.48
CA LYS A 150 -1.15 8.10 27.47
C LYS A 150 -0.87 7.28 26.19
N LEU A 151 0.39 7.24 25.72
CA LEU A 151 0.81 6.45 24.55
C LEU A 151 0.91 4.95 24.86
N ASP A 152 1.33 4.59 26.07
CA ASP A 152 1.36 3.19 26.52
C ASP A 152 -0.04 2.58 26.57
N TYR A 153 -1.01 3.32 27.11
CA TYR A 153 -2.44 2.98 27.09
C TYR A 153 -3.05 3.00 25.68
N GLY A 154 -2.62 3.96 24.86
CA GLY A 154 -3.09 4.09 23.48
C GLY A 154 -2.79 2.87 22.63
N HIS A 155 -1.54 2.39 22.65
CA HIS A 155 -1.12 1.26 21.80
C HIS A 155 0.17 0.56 22.24
N ARG A 156 1.10 1.27 22.90
CA ARG A 156 2.49 0.81 23.02
C ARG A 156 2.72 -0.28 24.06
N ALA A 157 2.02 -0.29 25.20
CA ALA A 157 2.16 -1.35 26.20
C ALA A 157 1.67 -2.70 25.66
N LEU A 158 0.56 -2.71 24.90
CA LEU A 158 -0.03 -3.89 24.29
C LEU A 158 0.92 -4.57 23.28
N HIS A 159 1.47 -3.78 22.35
CA HIS A 159 2.43 -4.24 21.34
C HIS A 159 3.68 -4.85 21.99
N ASN A 160 4.28 -4.13 22.94
CA ASN A 160 5.50 -4.59 23.61
C ASN A 160 5.26 -5.86 24.46
N SER A 161 4.09 -5.96 25.11
CA SER A 161 3.68 -7.14 25.88
C SER A 161 3.61 -8.38 24.99
N LEU A 162 2.97 -8.28 23.82
CA LEU A 162 2.90 -9.40 22.87
C LEU A 162 4.30 -9.79 22.35
N ALA A 163 5.13 -8.81 21.96
CA ALA A 163 6.46 -9.05 21.43
C ALA A 163 7.40 -9.76 22.44
N LEU A 164 7.21 -9.52 23.74
CA LEU A 164 7.91 -10.26 24.79
C LEU A 164 7.25 -11.61 25.09
N ALA A 165 5.91 -11.68 25.12
CA ALA A 165 5.15 -12.90 25.36
C ALA A 165 5.43 -14.00 24.30
N GLN A 166 5.47 -13.65 23.02
CA GLN A 166 5.80 -14.59 21.94
C GLN A 166 7.17 -15.27 22.15
N ARG A 167 8.17 -14.52 22.66
CA ARG A 167 9.49 -15.06 23.02
C ARG A 167 9.44 -15.98 24.23
N VAL A 168 8.60 -15.69 25.23
CA VAL A 168 8.41 -16.57 26.39
C VAL A 168 7.75 -17.88 25.97
N VAL A 169 6.72 -17.84 25.13
CA VAL A 169 6.06 -19.03 24.54
C VAL A 169 7.07 -19.91 23.80
N GLU A 170 7.88 -19.31 22.90
CA GLU A 170 8.88 -20.03 22.11
C GLU A 170 9.90 -20.80 22.97
N LYS A 171 10.23 -20.30 24.17
CA LYS A 171 11.17 -20.98 25.09
C LYS A 171 10.51 -21.87 26.12
N TYR A 172 9.25 -21.63 26.49
CA TYR A 172 8.49 -22.47 27.41
C TYR A 172 8.04 -23.78 26.76
N TYR A 173 7.46 -23.73 25.55
CA TYR A 173 7.00 -24.92 24.81
C TYR A 173 8.02 -25.45 23.79
N GLY A 174 9.10 -24.71 23.51
CA GLY A 174 10.06 -25.05 22.46
C GLY A 174 9.55 -24.87 21.03
N LEU A 175 8.39 -24.24 20.85
CA LEU A 175 7.73 -23.96 19.57
C LEU A 175 7.17 -22.52 19.59
N ALA A 176 7.33 -21.80 18.48
CA ALA A 176 6.67 -20.51 18.28
C ALA A 176 5.14 -20.71 18.10
N PRO A 177 4.30 -19.73 18.51
CA PRO A 177 2.87 -19.79 18.24
C PRO A 177 2.60 -19.78 16.73
N THR A 178 1.66 -20.60 16.26
CA THR A 178 1.32 -20.74 14.83
C THR A 178 0.46 -19.58 14.31
N ALA A 179 -0.31 -18.96 15.19
CA ALA A 179 -1.12 -17.77 14.91
C ALA A 179 -1.35 -16.98 16.20
N SER A 180 -1.56 -15.67 16.04
CA SER A 180 -1.82 -14.72 17.13
C SER A 180 -3.21 -14.10 16.99
N TYR A 181 -3.95 -14.08 18.10
CA TYR A 181 -5.32 -13.61 18.18
C TYR A 181 -5.41 -12.45 19.16
N PHE A 182 -6.40 -11.59 18.98
CA PHE A 182 -6.80 -10.58 19.95
C PHE A 182 -8.30 -10.72 20.25
N SER A 183 -8.71 -10.51 21.50
CA SER A 183 -10.11 -10.43 21.90
C SER A 183 -10.33 -9.25 22.86
N GLY A 184 -11.23 -8.33 22.53
CA GLY A 184 -11.49 -7.15 23.37
C GLY A 184 -12.80 -6.45 23.04
N THR A 185 -13.36 -5.76 24.04
CA THR A 185 -14.60 -4.98 23.93
C THR A 185 -14.39 -3.55 24.42
N SER A 186 -15.25 -2.60 24.07
CA SER A 186 -15.13 -1.19 24.47
C SER A 186 -13.76 -0.60 24.10
N ASP A 187 -12.93 -0.19 25.06
CA ASP A 187 -11.57 0.27 24.78
C ASP A 187 -10.66 -0.88 24.33
N GLY A 188 -10.83 -2.10 24.85
CA GLY A 188 -10.24 -3.31 24.27
C GLY A 188 -10.60 -3.48 22.78
N GLY A 189 -11.81 -3.10 22.37
CA GLY A 189 -12.21 -3.08 20.96
C GLY A 189 -11.42 -2.04 20.15
N ARG A 190 -11.22 -0.83 20.70
CA ARG A 190 -10.32 0.20 20.14
C ARG A 190 -8.87 -0.31 20.05
N GLN A 191 -8.35 -0.91 21.12
CA GLN A 191 -6.99 -1.45 21.20
C GLN A 191 -6.70 -2.46 20.08
N GLY A 192 -7.62 -3.40 19.83
CA GLY A 192 -7.48 -4.37 18.73
C GLY A 192 -7.48 -3.73 17.34
N LEU A 193 -8.40 -2.80 17.09
CA LEU A 193 -8.46 -2.08 15.81
C LEU A 193 -7.23 -1.15 15.60
N LYS A 194 -6.77 -0.48 16.67
CA LYS A 194 -5.53 0.31 16.69
C LYS A 194 -4.30 -0.58 16.44
N ALA A 195 -4.29 -1.81 16.93
CA ALA A 195 -3.23 -2.76 16.63
C ALA A 195 -3.22 -3.20 15.15
N ALA A 196 -4.38 -3.43 14.52
CA ALA A 196 -4.42 -3.68 13.07
C ALA A 196 -4.02 -2.46 12.22
N GLU A 197 -4.27 -1.24 12.70
CA GLU A 197 -3.84 0.00 12.07
C GLU A 197 -2.31 0.22 12.18
N THR A 198 -1.79 0.30 13.41
CA THR A 198 -0.38 0.65 13.68
C THR A 198 0.57 -0.54 13.54
N TYR A 199 0.14 -1.73 13.98
CA TYR A 199 0.97 -2.94 14.09
C TYR A 199 0.35 -4.17 13.37
N PRO A 200 0.03 -4.10 12.06
CA PRO A 200 -0.68 -5.15 11.30
C PRO A 200 0.01 -6.53 11.19
N ARG A 201 1.15 -6.74 11.87
CA ARG A 201 1.85 -8.04 11.98
C ARG A 201 1.67 -8.71 13.36
N ASP A 202 1.14 -7.99 14.34
CA ASP A 202 0.98 -8.49 15.71
C ASP A 202 -0.05 -9.62 15.77
N TYR A 203 -1.17 -9.46 15.06
CA TYR A 203 -2.31 -10.37 15.10
C TYR A 203 -2.63 -10.96 13.72
N SER A 204 -2.85 -12.27 13.68
CA SER A 204 -3.48 -12.99 12.57
C SER A 204 -5.00 -12.81 12.57
N ALA A 205 -5.61 -12.55 13.73
CA ALA A 205 -7.05 -12.42 13.85
C ALA A 205 -7.50 -11.55 15.04
N LEU A 206 -8.60 -10.82 14.87
CA LEU A 206 -9.24 -9.99 15.90
C LEU A 206 -10.70 -10.42 16.15
N LEU A 207 -11.09 -10.52 17.41
CA LEU A 207 -12.47 -10.58 17.87
C LEU A 207 -12.79 -9.29 18.65
N ILE A 208 -13.70 -8.47 18.12
CA ILE A 208 -13.92 -7.09 18.57
C ILE A 208 -15.38 -6.89 18.99
N GLY A 209 -15.63 -6.56 20.25
CA GLY A 209 -16.93 -6.10 20.74
C GLY A 209 -16.99 -4.57 20.85
N ALA A 210 -18.16 -3.99 20.56
CA ALA A 210 -18.57 -2.60 20.88
C ALA A 210 -17.43 -1.55 20.92
N PRO A 211 -16.62 -1.38 19.85
CA PRO A 211 -15.33 -0.70 19.96
C PRO A 211 -15.48 0.81 20.15
N ALA A 212 -14.85 1.32 21.22
CA ALA A 212 -14.71 2.76 21.51
C ALA A 212 -13.63 3.41 20.61
N TRP A 213 -13.68 3.16 19.31
CA TRP A 213 -12.58 3.43 18.36
C TRP A 213 -12.29 4.93 18.12
N TRP A 214 -13.20 5.81 18.54
CA TRP A 214 -13.19 7.26 18.27
C TRP A 214 -13.30 8.06 19.57
N GLN A 215 -12.41 7.77 20.53
CA GLN A 215 -12.42 8.34 21.88
C GLN A 215 -12.54 9.88 21.90
N SER A 216 -11.81 10.61 21.06
CA SER A 216 -11.84 12.08 21.14
C SER A 216 -13.21 12.68 20.79
N HIS A 217 -13.95 12.04 19.88
CA HIS A 217 -15.33 12.41 19.53
C HIS A 217 -16.36 11.81 20.50
N LEU A 218 -16.18 10.56 20.95
CA LEU A 218 -17.05 9.88 21.93
C LEU A 218 -17.10 10.63 23.26
N GLN A 219 -15.95 11.01 23.82
CA GLN A 219 -15.90 11.74 25.09
C GLN A 219 -16.38 13.20 24.92
N SER A 220 -16.15 13.82 23.75
CA SER A 220 -16.74 15.12 23.41
C SER A 220 -18.27 15.07 23.41
N TRP A 221 -18.84 14.09 22.72
CA TRP A 221 -20.28 13.85 22.67
C TRP A 221 -20.88 13.61 24.05
N ARG A 222 -20.28 12.73 24.87
CA ARG A 222 -20.71 12.43 26.24
C ARG A 222 -20.82 13.66 27.14
N ILE A 223 -19.89 14.63 27.01
CA ILE A 223 -20.04 15.93 27.70
C ILE A 223 -21.23 16.72 27.15
N ALA A 224 -21.29 16.90 25.83
CA ALA A 224 -22.31 17.74 25.18
C ALA A 224 -23.74 17.27 25.50
N ILE A 225 -24.01 15.96 25.36
CA ILE A 225 -25.32 15.37 25.69
C ILE A 225 -25.58 15.34 27.20
N GLY A 226 -24.58 15.11 28.04
CA GLY A 226 -24.72 15.19 29.50
C GLY A 226 -25.17 16.58 29.97
N ILE A 227 -24.65 17.65 29.37
CA ILE A 227 -25.07 19.04 29.63
C ILE A 227 -26.54 19.28 29.25
N THR A 228 -27.09 18.57 28.26
CA THR A 228 -28.52 18.71 27.91
C THR A 228 -29.44 18.29 29.07
N ASN A 229 -29.06 17.29 29.87
CA ASN A 229 -29.85 16.80 31.00
C ASN A 229 -29.56 17.51 32.34
N LEU A 230 -28.68 18.51 32.37
CA LEU A 230 -28.24 19.20 33.60
C LEU A 230 -28.63 20.71 33.62
N PRO A 231 -28.83 21.32 34.79
CA PRO A 231 -28.77 20.75 36.15
C PRO A 231 -30.05 19.97 36.54
N THR A 232 -29.96 19.17 37.60
CA THR A 232 -31.02 18.27 38.10
C THR A 232 -32.25 18.96 38.69
N ASP A 233 -32.14 20.24 39.07
CA ASP A 233 -33.24 21.06 39.57
C ASP A 233 -34.05 21.75 38.44
N ASN A 234 -33.63 21.58 37.19
CA ASN A 234 -34.28 22.15 36.01
C ASN A 234 -35.41 21.24 35.49
N ALA A 235 -36.54 21.82 35.05
CA ALA A 235 -37.70 21.06 34.58
C ALA A 235 -37.45 20.24 33.29
N LYS A 236 -36.39 20.53 32.52
CA LYS A 236 -35.93 19.68 31.40
C LYS A 236 -35.30 18.35 31.85
N HIS A 237 -34.84 18.24 33.10
CA HIS A 237 -34.11 17.07 33.59
C HIS A 237 -34.97 15.81 33.52
N ILE A 238 -34.51 14.78 32.81
CA ILE A 238 -35.04 13.42 32.86
C ILE A 238 -34.34 12.70 34.02
N PRO A 239 -35.06 12.35 35.11
CA PRO A 239 -34.51 11.57 36.21
C PRO A 239 -34.52 10.08 35.87
N ALA A 240 -33.65 9.31 36.53
CA ALA A 240 -33.30 7.96 36.08
C ALA A 240 -34.48 6.96 36.07
N GLU A 241 -35.44 7.12 36.97
CA GLU A 241 -36.65 6.30 37.05
C GLU A 241 -37.57 6.43 35.83
N LYS A 242 -37.37 7.45 34.97
CA LYS A 242 -38.11 7.58 33.70
C LYS A 242 -37.45 6.86 32.53
N PHE A 243 -36.18 6.45 32.61
CA PHE A 243 -35.50 5.83 31.46
C PHE A 243 -36.13 4.50 31.04
N THR A 244 -36.53 3.67 32.00
CA THR A 244 -37.29 2.43 31.75
C THR A 244 -38.65 2.71 31.11
N VAL A 245 -39.36 3.76 31.56
CA VAL A 245 -40.66 4.18 31.01
C VAL A 245 -40.53 4.61 29.54
N ILE A 246 -39.48 5.38 29.20
CA ILE A 246 -39.21 5.76 27.81
C ILE A 246 -38.87 4.51 26.99
N GLY A 247 -37.99 3.64 27.50
CA GLY A 247 -37.59 2.41 26.82
C GLY A 247 -38.76 1.46 26.56
N ASP A 248 -39.66 1.28 27.53
CA ASP A 248 -40.85 0.44 27.37
C ASP A 248 -41.79 1.02 26.30
N ALA A 249 -41.96 2.35 26.28
CA ALA A 249 -42.78 3.05 25.31
C ALA A 249 -42.16 3.05 23.90
N VAL A 250 -40.84 3.18 23.77
CA VAL A 250 -40.09 3.17 22.51
C VAL A 250 -40.00 1.75 21.94
N ARG A 251 -39.63 0.75 22.76
CA ARG A 251 -39.66 -0.67 22.38
C ARG A 251 -41.03 -1.06 21.84
N LYS A 252 -42.13 -0.67 22.50
CA LYS A 252 -43.50 -0.94 22.02
C LYS A 252 -43.84 -0.29 20.67
N GLN A 253 -43.15 0.78 20.26
CA GLN A 253 -43.33 1.40 18.95
C GLN A 253 -42.42 0.76 17.88
N CYS A 254 -41.25 0.27 18.28
CA CYS A 254 -40.19 -0.20 17.37
C CYS A 254 -40.11 -1.72 17.21
N ASP A 255 -40.79 -2.52 18.05
CA ASP A 255 -40.77 -3.99 18.04
C ASP A 255 -41.08 -4.56 16.65
N ALA A 256 -42.29 -4.26 16.14
CA ALA A 256 -42.78 -4.73 14.85
C ALA A 256 -42.02 -4.22 13.60
N ALA A 257 -40.96 -3.42 13.75
CA ALA A 257 -40.24 -2.81 12.62
C ALA A 257 -39.53 -3.85 11.72
N ASP A 258 -39.08 -4.97 12.27
CA ASP A 258 -38.44 -6.06 11.51
C ASP A 258 -39.45 -7.05 10.88
N GLY A 259 -40.72 -7.00 11.33
CA GLY A 259 -41.80 -7.89 10.94
C GLY A 259 -42.23 -8.93 11.98
N VAL A 260 -41.71 -8.90 13.22
CA VAL A 260 -42.21 -9.71 14.35
C VAL A 260 -42.49 -8.84 15.59
N GLU A 261 -43.51 -9.20 16.38
CA GLU A 261 -43.74 -8.61 17.71
C GLU A 261 -43.20 -9.58 18.76
N ASP A 262 -41.91 -9.45 19.11
CA ASP A 262 -41.26 -10.32 20.10
C ASP A 262 -40.57 -9.60 21.26
N SER A 263 -40.88 -8.32 21.48
CA SER A 263 -40.27 -7.39 22.43
C SER A 263 -38.76 -7.14 22.21
N ILE A 264 -38.30 -7.16 20.96
CA ILE A 264 -36.90 -6.94 20.59
C ILE A 264 -36.82 -5.99 19.39
N VAL A 265 -36.21 -4.81 19.57
CA VAL A 265 -35.99 -3.88 18.46
C VAL A 265 -34.80 -4.36 17.61
N SER A 266 -35.08 -5.12 16.54
CA SER A 266 -34.04 -5.59 15.61
C SER A 266 -33.72 -4.63 14.48
N ASP A 267 -34.67 -3.76 14.11
CA ASP A 267 -34.49 -2.73 13.10
C ASP A 267 -34.77 -1.33 13.68
N PRO A 268 -33.86 -0.81 14.55
CA PRO A 268 -33.98 0.53 15.10
C PRO A 268 -33.81 1.63 14.04
N ALA A 269 -33.31 1.30 12.84
CA ALA A 269 -33.12 2.27 11.76
C ALA A 269 -34.43 2.62 11.04
N ASN A 270 -35.34 1.65 10.90
CA ASN A 270 -36.66 1.86 10.32
C ASN A 270 -37.73 2.29 11.34
N CYS A 271 -37.41 2.38 12.64
CA CYS A 271 -38.35 2.91 13.64
C CYS A 271 -38.39 4.43 13.70
N THR A 272 -39.58 5.02 13.55
CA THR A 272 -39.82 6.46 13.83
C THR A 272 -40.53 6.62 15.17
N ILE A 273 -39.85 7.16 16.18
CA ILE A 273 -40.41 7.37 17.53
C ILE A 273 -41.47 8.49 17.50
N ASN A 274 -42.68 8.18 17.98
CA ASN A 274 -43.74 9.15 18.23
C ASN A 274 -43.77 9.58 19.71
N TYR A 275 -43.09 10.69 19.99
CA TYR A 275 -42.97 11.26 21.34
C TYR A 275 -44.31 11.63 22.01
N ASP A 276 -45.37 11.88 21.24
CA ASP A 276 -46.70 12.17 21.80
C ASP A 276 -47.23 11.00 22.65
N LEU A 277 -46.85 9.75 22.34
CA LEU A 277 -47.33 8.55 23.05
C LEU A 277 -46.78 8.39 24.48
N PHE A 278 -45.82 9.23 24.88
CA PHE A 278 -45.30 9.31 26.25
C PHE A 278 -45.14 10.77 26.74
N THR A 279 -45.79 11.74 26.08
CA THR A 279 -45.80 13.15 26.51
C THR A 279 -46.96 13.43 27.46
N CYS A 280 -46.68 14.02 28.62
CA CYS A 280 -47.67 14.33 29.64
C CYS A 280 -48.79 15.26 29.10
N GLY A 281 -50.05 14.89 29.34
CA GLY A 281 -51.22 15.65 28.91
C GLY A 281 -51.71 15.37 27.47
N LYS A 282 -51.15 14.37 26.79
CA LYS A 282 -51.73 13.80 25.56
C LYS A 282 -52.77 12.72 25.89
N ASP A 283 -53.76 12.55 25.00
CA ASP A 283 -54.82 11.58 25.20
C ASP A 283 -54.28 10.14 25.27
N GLY A 284 -54.68 9.40 26.32
CA GLY A 284 -54.27 8.01 26.54
C GLY A 284 -52.91 7.79 27.20
N VAL A 285 -52.17 8.86 27.53
CA VAL A 285 -50.87 8.77 28.22
C VAL A 285 -51.06 8.74 29.75
N ASP A 286 -50.32 7.88 30.44
CA ASP A 286 -50.33 7.82 31.91
C ASP A 286 -49.61 9.04 32.52
N ALA A 287 -50.34 9.83 33.31
CA ALA A 287 -49.83 11.04 33.95
C ALA A 287 -48.73 10.80 35.00
N THR A 288 -48.49 9.55 35.41
CA THR A 288 -47.41 9.14 36.31
C THR A 288 -46.18 8.58 35.55
N ALA A 289 -46.35 8.20 34.29
CA ALA A 289 -45.34 7.55 33.46
C ALA A 289 -45.18 8.28 32.10
N CYS A 290 -44.85 9.56 32.17
CA CYS A 290 -44.74 10.46 31.00
C CYS A 290 -43.61 11.49 31.14
N LEU A 291 -43.22 12.11 30.02
CA LEU A 291 -42.28 13.23 29.94
C LEU A 291 -43.01 14.57 29.74
N PHE A 292 -42.54 15.63 30.40
CA PHE A 292 -42.94 17.00 30.04
C PHE A 292 -42.27 17.44 28.73
N ALA A 293 -42.80 18.47 28.05
CA ALA A 293 -42.28 18.91 26.75
C ALA A 293 -40.77 19.23 26.76
N GLU A 294 -40.25 19.79 27.86
CA GLU A 294 -38.82 20.09 28.03
C GLU A 294 -37.98 18.79 28.18
N GLN A 295 -38.50 17.79 28.89
CA GLN A 295 -37.90 16.45 28.98
C GLN A 295 -37.92 15.72 27.62
N VAL A 296 -38.95 15.92 26.80
CA VAL A 296 -39.02 15.37 25.43
C VAL A 296 -37.90 15.93 24.55
N THR A 297 -37.54 17.22 24.67
CA THR A 297 -36.42 17.78 23.90
C THR A 297 -35.06 17.22 24.28
N VAL A 298 -34.85 16.83 25.55
CA VAL A 298 -33.65 16.10 25.98
C VAL A 298 -33.61 14.69 25.38
N ALA A 299 -34.74 13.97 25.37
CA ALA A 299 -34.82 12.66 24.73
C ALA A 299 -34.53 12.74 23.21
N GLN A 300 -35.08 13.76 22.53
CA GLN A 300 -34.80 14.02 21.11
C GLN A 300 -33.31 14.30 20.84
N ALA A 301 -32.64 15.04 21.72
CA ALA A 301 -31.21 15.36 21.60
C ALA A 301 -30.28 14.14 21.78
N LEU A 302 -30.75 13.05 22.40
CA LEU A 302 -29.97 11.82 22.60
C LEU A 302 -29.97 10.92 21.35
N TYR A 303 -31.11 10.77 20.68
CA TYR A 303 -31.22 10.01 19.42
C TYR A 303 -30.59 10.75 18.23
N ALA A 304 -30.61 12.07 18.26
CA ALA A 304 -30.04 12.93 17.23
C ALA A 304 -28.51 12.87 17.21
N ASP A 305 -27.92 12.93 16.01
CA ASP A 305 -26.47 13.04 15.86
C ASP A 305 -25.99 14.40 16.38
N TYR A 306 -24.92 14.42 17.15
CA TYR A 306 -24.33 15.65 17.68
C TYR A 306 -23.53 16.35 16.59
N LYS A 307 -23.93 17.59 16.29
CA LYS A 307 -23.37 18.41 15.22
C LYS A 307 -22.81 19.72 15.74
N VAL A 308 -21.76 20.20 15.07
CA VAL A 308 -21.14 21.50 15.26
C VAL A 308 -20.87 22.10 13.88
N ASN A 309 -21.35 23.31 13.61
CA ASN A 309 -21.28 23.95 12.27
C ASN A 309 -21.79 23.03 11.14
N ASP A 310 -22.93 22.37 11.37
CA ASP A 310 -23.56 21.33 10.54
C ASP A 310 -22.73 20.04 10.28
N GLU A 311 -21.46 19.99 10.67
CA GLU A 311 -20.64 18.78 10.63
C GLU A 311 -20.98 17.84 11.80
N THR A 312 -21.06 16.54 11.52
CA THR A 312 -21.42 15.53 12.54
C THR A 312 -20.19 15.10 13.33
N VAL A 313 -20.15 15.50 14.60
CA VAL A 313 -19.11 15.10 15.54
C VAL A 313 -19.28 13.62 15.89
N PHE A 314 -20.47 13.19 16.29
CA PHE A 314 -20.68 11.81 16.74
C PHE A 314 -22.15 11.40 16.57
N PRO A 315 -22.45 10.15 16.19
CA PRO A 315 -23.83 9.71 15.99
C PRO A 315 -24.60 9.59 17.31
N GLY A 316 -25.90 9.86 17.27
CA GLY A 316 -26.79 9.72 18.43
C GLY A 316 -27.11 8.25 18.73
N VAL A 317 -27.71 7.96 19.87
CA VAL A 317 -28.10 6.59 20.26
C VAL A 317 -29.19 6.00 19.35
N SER A 318 -29.37 4.69 19.42
CA SER A 318 -30.48 3.98 18.77
C SER A 318 -31.73 3.94 19.66
N PRO A 319 -32.94 3.84 19.10
CA PRO A 319 -34.09 3.26 19.80
C PRO A 319 -33.76 1.92 20.48
N SER A 320 -34.36 1.64 21.63
CA SER A 320 -34.06 0.55 22.58
C SER A 320 -32.84 0.75 23.49
N SER A 321 -32.11 1.87 23.39
CA SER A 321 -30.93 2.14 24.23
C SER A 321 -31.26 2.76 25.60
N GLU A 322 -32.54 3.02 25.87
CA GLU A 322 -32.97 3.96 26.90
C GLU A 322 -32.61 3.45 28.32
N TYR A 323 -32.66 2.14 28.51
CA TYR A 323 -32.23 1.46 29.75
C TYR A 323 -30.78 1.79 30.13
N GLY A 324 -29.90 2.00 29.14
CA GLY A 324 -28.50 2.37 29.32
C GLY A 324 -28.23 3.87 29.51
N TRP A 325 -29.23 4.75 29.33
CA TRP A 325 -29.05 6.21 29.38
C TRP A 325 -28.53 6.71 30.75
N GLY A 326 -28.78 5.95 31.82
CA GLY A 326 -28.20 6.21 33.14
C GLY A 326 -26.67 6.24 33.14
N SER A 327 -26.00 5.30 32.46
CA SER A 327 -24.54 5.29 32.32
C SER A 327 -24.06 6.50 31.52
N LEU A 328 -24.65 6.65 30.32
CA LEU A 328 -24.34 7.69 29.35
C LEU A 328 -24.41 9.11 29.93
N LEU A 329 -25.40 9.39 30.78
CA LEU A 329 -25.65 10.73 31.34
C LEU A 329 -24.92 11.03 32.66
N GLY A 330 -24.18 10.07 33.24
CA GLY A 330 -23.37 10.27 34.46
C GLY A 330 -23.88 9.58 35.73
N GLY A 331 -24.47 8.40 35.60
CA GLY A 331 -24.69 7.45 36.71
C GLY A 331 -25.69 7.89 37.78
N GLY A 332 -26.49 8.94 37.54
CA GLY A 332 -27.41 9.50 38.54
C GLY A 332 -26.74 10.36 39.63
N ASN A 333 -25.44 10.64 39.54
CA ASN A 333 -24.74 11.60 40.41
C ASN A 333 -25.38 13.01 40.28
N GLY A 334 -25.65 13.43 39.05
CA GLY A 334 -26.43 14.64 38.78
C GLY A 334 -25.74 15.98 39.05
N SER A 335 -24.47 15.96 39.49
CA SER A 335 -23.65 17.15 39.72
C SER A 335 -22.72 17.51 38.54
N GLU A 336 -22.39 16.54 37.68
CA GLU A 336 -21.61 16.74 36.45
C GLU A 336 -21.98 15.70 35.36
N PRO A 337 -21.59 15.91 34.08
CA PRO A 337 -21.69 14.92 33.01
C PRO A 337 -20.91 13.63 33.30
N ASN A 338 -20.97 12.65 32.38
CA ASN A 338 -20.29 11.34 32.48
C ASN A 338 -18.82 11.47 32.97
N GLU A 339 -18.51 10.82 34.11
CA GLU A 339 -17.24 10.99 34.83
C GLU A 339 -16.00 10.61 34.00
N VAL A 340 -16.11 9.60 33.13
CA VAL A 340 -15.03 9.21 32.19
C VAL A 340 -14.75 10.33 31.20
N ALA A 341 -15.81 10.95 30.66
CA ALA A 341 -15.69 12.06 29.72
C ALA A 341 -15.12 13.32 30.41
N VAL A 342 -15.54 13.64 31.64
CA VAL A 342 -14.98 14.76 32.42
C VAL A 342 -13.50 14.50 32.76
N GLY A 343 -13.15 13.27 33.15
CA GLY A 343 -11.77 12.85 33.38
C GLY A 343 -10.91 12.90 32.13
N TYR A 344 -11.46 12.59 30.95
CA TYR A 344 -10.75 12.70 29.67
C TYR A 344 -10.44 14.16 29.33
N MET A 345 -11.41 15.06 29.47
CA MET A 345 -11.19 16.49 29.25
C MET A 345 -10.10 17.04 30.20
N LYS A 346 -10.21 16.75 31.51
CA LYS A 346 -9.22 17.16 32.52
C LYS A 346 -7.83 16.58 32.25
N TYR A 347 -7.67 15.27 32.26
CA TYR A 347 -6.36 14.62 32.39
C TYR A 347 -5.72 14.21 31.06
N PHE A 348 -6.53 13.90 30.04
CA PHE A 348 -6.03 13.58 28.70
C PHE A 348 -5.84 14.83 27.84
N LEU A 349 -6.91 15.60 27.61
CA LEU A 349 -6.97 16.64 26.58
C LEU A 349 -6.39 18.00 27.02
N PHE A 350 -6.97 18.63 28.04
CA PHE A 350 -6.50 19.93 28.53
C PHE A 350 -5.30 19.81 29.47
N ASN A 351 -5.10 18.62 30.06
CA ASN A 351 -4.01 18.33 31.00
C ASN A 351 -4.04 19.30 32.20
N ASP A 352 -5.26 19.58 32.69
CA ASP A 352 -5.59 20.49 33.77
C ASP A 352 -6.61 19.80 34.70
N ALA A 353 -6.25 19.64 35.97
CA ALA A 353 -7.12 19.00 36.96
C ALA A 353 -8.32 19.87 37.36
N GLU A 354 -8.17 21.20 37.26
CA GLU A 354 -9.17 22.19 37.67
C GLU A 354 -10.14 22.56 36.53
N TRP A 355 -9.99 21.94 35.35
CA TRP A 355 -10.86 22.20 34.20
C TRP A 355 -12.33 21.91 34.54
N ALA A 356 -13.17 22.95 34.45
CA ALA A 356 -14.59 22.88 34.74
C ALA A 356 -15.38 22.46 33.50
N TRP A 357 -16.24 21.43 33.62
CA TRP A 357 -17.10 20.96 32.52
C TRP A 357 -18.05 22.03 31.98
N SER A 358 -18.38 23.04 32.79
CA SER A 358 -19.18 24.21 32.40
C SER A 358 -18.46 25.17 31.45
N SER A 359 -17.17 24.96 31.18
CA SER A 359 -16.41 25.68 30.13
C SER A 359 -16.43 24.98 28.76
N TYR A 360 -17.01 23.78 28.67
CA TYR A 360 -17.16 23.04 27.43
C TYR A 360 -17.97 23.83 26.39
N ASN A 361 -17.51 23.81 25.14
CA ASN A 361 -18.10 24.58 24.04
C ASN A 361 -17.77 23.94 22.69
N GLU A 362 -18.36 24.47 21.62
CA GLU A 362 -18.29 23.93 20.25
C GLU A 362 -16.89 23.84 19.63
N THR A 363 -15.87 24.53 20.18
CA THR A 363 -14.48 24.39 19.72
C THR A 363 -13.78 23.14 20.26
N VAL A 364 -14.28 22.55 21.35
CA VAL A 364 -13.62 21.42 22.04
C VAL A 364 -13.57 20.14 21.20
N PRO A 365 -14.61 19.73 20.44
CA PRO A 365 -14.53 18.57 19.54
C PRO A 365 -13.39 18.66 18.51
N ALA A 366 -13.21 19.83 17.90
CA ALA A 366 -12.16 20.04 16.91
C ALA A 366 -10.76 19.94 17.55
N TYR A 367 -10.56 20.59 18.70
CA TYR A 367 -9.31 20.50 19.46
C TYR A 367 -9.02 19.08 19.97
N ALA A 368 -10.05 18.32 20.36
CA ALA A 368 -9.94 16.93 20.78
C ALA A 368 -9.43 16.02 19.65
N ASN A 369 -10.01 16.17 18.45
CA ASN A 369 -9.63 15.44 17.24
C ASN A 369 -8.23 15.82 16.72
N GLU A 370 -7.88 17.12 16.73
CA GLU A 370 -6.55 17.59 16.34
C GLU A 370 -5.46 17.09 17.31
N THR A 371 -5.74 17.07 18.61
CA THR A 371 -4.76 16.70 19.64
C THR A 371 -4.60 15.18 19.78
N ASN A 372 -5.68 14.40 19.62
CA ASN A 372 -5.75 12.93 19.78
C ASN A 372 -4.80 12.39 20.89
N PRO A 373 -4.96 12.84 22.15
CA PRO A 373 -3.98 12.62 23.22
C PRO A 373 -3.77 11.13 23.53
N GLY A 374 -2.59 10.60 23.22
CA GLY A 374 -2.27 9.17 23.34
C GLY A 374 -2.53 8.35 22.08
N GLU A 375 -2.81 8.99 20.94
CA GLU A 375 -3.10 8.34 19.65
C GLU A 375 -4.28 7.34 19.71
N LEU A 376 -5.29 7.64 20.54
CA LEU A 376 -6.40 6.73 20.84
C LEU A 376 -7.26 6.40 19.61
N ASP A 377 -7.62 7.42 18.82
CA ASP A 377 -8.57 7.30 17.71
C ASP A 377 -8.01 6.47 16.55
N VAL A 378 -8.79 5.48 16.08
CA VAL A 378 -8.46 4.62 14.93
C VAL A 378 -8.95 5.29 13.64
N ASN A 379 -8.15 6.18 13.08
CA ASN A 379 -8.61 7.21 12.13
C ASN A 379 -8.03 7.12 10.70
N THR A 380 -7.22 6.10 10.37
CA THR A 380 -6.71 5.92 9.00
C THR A 380 -7.65 5.08 8.12
N PHE A 381 -8.46 4.22 8.75
CA PHE A 381 -9.35 3.21 8.13
C PHE A 381 -8.68 2.26 7.13
N ASN A 382 -7.35 2.28 7.01
CA ASN A 382 -6.60 1.61 5.93
C ASN A 382 -6.01 0.27 6.37
N LEU A 383 -6.88 -0.70 6.66
CA LEU A 383 -6.46 -2.03 7.12
C LEU A 383 -5.93 -2.93 5.97
N THR A 384 -5.65 -2.39 4.78
CA THR A 384 -5.13 -3.16 3.61
C THR A 384 -3.83 -3.92 3.92
N LYS A 385 -2.98 -3.38 4.82
CA LYS A 385 -1.74 -4.04 5.27
C LYS A 385 -2.00 -5.19 6.24
N PHE A 386 -3.11 -5.17 6.99
CA PHE A 386 -3.55 -6.27 7.85
C PHE A 386 -4.19 -7.38 7.01
N SER A 387 -5.12 -7.02 6.12
CA SER A 387 -5.83 -7.99 5.26
C SER A 387 -4.93 -8.68 4.24
N SER A 388 -3.95 -7.99 3.65
CA SER A 388 -2.94 -8.60 2.77
C SER A 388 -1.93 -9.51 3.47
N LEU A 389 -1.85 -9.47 4.81
CA LEU A 389 -1.15 -10.47 5.63
C LEU A 389 -2.06 -11.66 6.01
N GLY A 390 -3.26 -11.74 5.46
CA GLY A 390 -4.27 -12.76 5.75
C GLY A 390 -5.18 -12.44 6.94
N GLY A 391 -4.96 -11.29 7.60
CA GLY A 391 -5.60 -10.93 8.86
C GLY A 391 -7.13 -10.95 8.81
N LYS A 392 -7.77 -11.55 9.84
CA LYS A 392 -9.23 -11.68 9.95
C LYS A 392 -9.82 -10.84 11.09
N ILE A 393 -11.04 -10.33 10.91
CA ILE A 393 -11.79 -9.59 11.93
C ILE A 393 -13.23 -10.10 11.99
N ILE A 394 -13.64 -10.57 13.16
CA ILE A 394 -15.05 -10.62 13.55
C ILE A 394 -15.29 -9.46 14.51
N MET A 395 -16.15 -8.54 14.13
CA MET A 395 -16.59 -7.43 14.97
C MET A 395 -18.08 -7.57 15.26
N TYR A 396 -18.52 -7.18 16.45
CA TYR A 396 -19.94 -7.13 16.77
C TYR A 396 -20.29 -5.93 17.65
N HIS A 397 -21.57 -5.57 17.63
CA HIS A 397 -22.11 -4.46 18.42
C HIS A 397 -23.54 -4.77 18.85
N GLY A 398 -23.90 -4.40 20.09
CA GLY A 398 -25.29 -4.37 20.52
C GLY A 398 -26.05 -3.21 19.90
N LEU A 399 -27.23 -3.45 19.33
CA LEU A 399 -28.05 -2.39 18.73
C LEU A 399 -28.64 -1.44 19.77
N SER A 400 -28.75 -1.88 21.02
CA SER A 400 -29.25 -1.13 22.18
C SER A 400 -28.13 -0.50 23.01
N ASP A 401 -26.88 -0.46 22.52
CA ASP A 401 -25.75 0.14 23.24
C ASP A 401 -25.91 1.68 23.36
N ALA A 402 -25.93 2.16 24.60
CA ALA A 402 -25.96 3.58 24.97
C ALA A 402 -24.58 4.14 25.34
N ASP A 403 -23.64 3.29 25.76
CA ASP A 403 -22.29 3.70 26.14
C ASP A 403 -21.44 3.99 24.89
N VAL A 404 -21.56 3.14 23.88
CA VAL A 404 -20.99 3.34 22.54
C VAL A 404 -22.11 3.10 21.52
N PRO A 405 -22.65 4.14 20.85
CA PRO A 405 -23.72 3.94 19.87
C PRO A 405 -23.31 3.01 18.73
N ALA A 406 -24.11 1.99 18.44
CA ALA A 406 -23.87 1.01 17.37
C ALA A 406 -23.54 1.63 16.00
N LYS A 407 -24.19 2.77 15.69
CA LYS A 407 -23.93 3.60 14.50
C LYS A 407 -22.45 3.99 14.34
N ALA A 408 -21.70 4.15 15.44
CA ALA A 408 -20.27 4.45 15.37
C ALA A 408 -19.46 3.29 14.76
N SER A 409 -19.86 2.03 14.97
CA SER A 409 -19.24 0.87 14.33
C SER A 409 -19.69 0.66 12.89
N GLN A 410 -20.92 1.07 12.55
CA GLN A 410 -21.37 1.18 11.16
C GLN A 410 -20.47 2.16 10.39
N VAL A 411 -20.32 3.39 10.92
CA VAL A 411 -19.44 4.43 10.35
C VAL A 411 -17.98 3.97 10.23
N TYR A 412 -17.46 3.18 11.18
CA TYR A 412 -16.13 2.59 11.06
C TYR A 412 -16.04 1.59 9.89
N TYR A 413 -16.98 0.65 9.83
CA TYR A 413 -17.01 -0.38 8.79
C TYR A 413 -17.16 0.22 7.39
N ASP A 414 -18.11 1.13 7.20
CA ASP A 414 -18.34 1.81 5.92
C ASP A 414 -17.10 2.62 5.48
N LYS A 415 -16.39 3.27 6.40
CA LYS A 415 -15.11 3.94 6.11
C LYS A 415 -14.00 2.96 5.73
N VAL A 416 -13.92 1.79 6.37
CA VAL A 416 -12.96 0.73 6.01
C VAL A 416 -13.32 0.12 4.64
N VAL A 417 -14.61 -0.04 4.30
CA VAL A 417 -15.04 -0.46 2.95
C VAL A 417 -14.63 0.57 1.89
N ALA A 418 -14.96 1.85 2.10
CA ALA A 418 -14.58 2.93 1.19
C ALA A 418 -13.04 2.97 1.00
N GLN A 419 -12.27 2.96 2.09
CA GLN A 419 -10.80 2.97 2.03
C GLN A 419 -10.20 1.64 1.52
N SER A 420 -10.95 0.53 1.52
CA SER A 420 -10.54 -0.73 0.86
C SER A 420 -10.80 -0.73 -0.64
N GLY A 421 -11.80 0.02 -1.12
CA GLY A 421 -12.12 0.16 -2.55
C GLY A 421 -13.62 0.07 -2.89
N GLY A 422 -14.51 0.25 -1.90
CA GLY A 422 -15.97 0.27 -2.10
C GLY A 422 -16.64 -1.11 -2.16
N ASP A 423 -15.92 -2.16 -2.51
CA ASP A 423 -16.44 -3.53 -2.54
C ASP A 423 -16.65 -4.10 -1.11
N VAL A 424 -17.91 -4.17 -0.71
CA VAL A 424 -18.36 -4.71 0.58
C VAL A 424 -18.02 -6.20 0.72
N GLU A 425 -18.16 -7.00 -0.34
CA GLU A 425 -17.93 -8.46 -0.27
C GLU A 425 -16.44 -8.79 -0.22
N ALA A 426 -15.61 -8.02 -0.94
CA ALA A 426 -14.15 -8.09 -0.80
C ALA A 426 -13.68 -7.75 0.63
N VAL A 427 -14.43 -6.92 1.38
CA VAL A 427 -14.19 -6.69 2.81
C VAL A 427 -14.77 -7.83 3.65
N ARG A 428 -15.99 -8.32 3.40
CA ARG A 428 -16.57 -9.50 4.10
C ARG A 428 -15.74 -10.78 3.95
N ALA A 429 -14.81 -10.86 2.99
CA ALA A 429 -13.81 -11.92 2.86
C ALA A 429 -12.70 -11.90 3.94
N TRP A 430 -12.58 -10.84 4.75
CA TRP A 430 -11.63 -10.74 5.87
C TRP A 430 -12.12 -9.95 7.10
N PHE A 431 -13.19 -9.15 6.99
CA PHE A 431 -13.76 -8.36 8.08
C PHE A 431 -15.30 -8.42 8.01
N ARG A 432 -15.92 -9.06 9.00
CA ARG A 432 -17.38 -9.17 9.15
C ARG A 432 -17.84 -8.46 10.42
N LEU A 433 -18.88 -7.63 10.29
CA LEU A 433 -19.54 -6.90 11.38
C LEU A 433 -20.93 -7.51 11.63
N PHE A 434 -21.24 -7.86 12.87
CA PHE A 434 -22.52 -8.43 13.29
C PHE A 434 -23.25 -7.50 14.27
N PHE A 435 -24.50 -7.14 13.98
CA PHE A 435 -25.33 -6.30 14.85
C PHE A 435 -26.35 -7.15 15.60
N LEU A 436 -26.30 -7.13 16.94
CA LEU A 436 -27.14 -7.97 17.80
C LEU A 436 -28.32 -7.17 18.34
N PRO A 437 -29.57 -7.52 17.97
CA PRO A 437 -30.79 -6.94 18.55
C PRO A 437 -30.87 -7.09 20.08
N GLY A 438 -31.32 -6.04 20.78
CA GLY A 438 -31.55 -6.07 22.23
C GLY A 438 -30.32 -6.24 23.13
N LEU A 439 -29.12 -6.45 22.57
CA LEU A 439 -27.85 -6.36 23.28
C LEU A 439 -27.52 -4.87 23.49
N GLU A 440 -27.24 -4.52 24.74
CA GLU A 440 -26.70 -3.22 25.16
C GLU A 440 -25.17 -3.23 24.99
N HIS A 441 -24.41 -2.55 25.85
CA HIS A 441 -22.96 -2.55 25.75
C HIS A 441 -22.32 -3.94 25.93
N LYS A 442 -22.89 -4.75 26.84
CA LYS A 442 -22.40 -6.11 27.19
C LYS A 442 -23.52 -7.08 27.60
N THR A 443 -24.59 -6.55 28.17
CA THR A 443 -25.75 -7.26 28.73
C THR A 443 -27.00 -7.08 27.88
N THR A 444 -28.11 -7.74 28.25
CA THR A 444 -29.44 -7.34 27.80
C THR A 444 -30.39 -7.20 28.98
N THR A 445 -31.32 -6.25 28.88
CA THR A 445 -32.44 -6.05 29.82
C THR A 445 -33.75 -6.66 29.30
N VAL A 446 -33.72 -7.36 28.17
CA VAL A 446 -34.87 -8.01 27.52
C VAL A 446 -34.57 -9.48 27.18
N ASP A 447 -35.58 -10.24 26.74
CA ASP A 447 -35.45 -11.65 26.34
C ASP A 447 -34.73 -11.85 24.98
N ALA A 448 -33.75 -10.99 24.65
CA ALA A 448 -33.06 -11.01 23.36
C ALA A 448 -31.94 -12.07 23.31
N PRO A 449 -31.79 -12.80 22.19
CA PRO A 449 -30.62 -13.63 21.93
C PRO A 449 -29.36 -12.76 21.82
N TRP A 450 -28.60 -12.67 22.91
CA TRP A 450 -27.49 -11.72 23.06
C TRP A 450 -26.12 -12.39 23.03
N TYR A 451 -26.02 -13.67 23.41
CA TYR A 451 -24.75 -14.33 23.69
C TYR A 451 -24.21 -15.09 22.47
N ILE A 452 -22.96 -14.77 22.09
CA ILE A 452 -22.15 -15.43 21.03
C ILE A 452 -20.73 -15.77 21.51
N ALA A 453 -20.53 -15.86 22.83
CA ALA A 453 -19.21 -16.00 23.49
C ALA A 453 -18.19 -14.89 23.13
N GLY A 454 -18.65 -13.68 22.84
CA GLY A 454 -17.78 -12.54 22.54
C GLY A 454 -17.08 -11.95 23.78
N PRO A 455 -15.99 -11.17 23.61
CA PRO A 455 -15.35 -10.39 24.68
C PRO A 455 -16.34 -9.42 25.32
N GLY A 456 -16.37 -9.38 26.65
CA GLY A 456 -17.39 -8.70 27.44
C GLY A 456 -18.66 -9.53 27.70
N GLN A 457 -18.88 -10.64 26.99
CA GLN A 457 -19.99 -11.57 27.23
C GLN A 457 -19.50 -12.82 27.98
N ALA A 458 -18.43 -13.45 27.48
CA ALA A 458 -17.95 -14.73 27.98
C ALA A 458 -17.52 -14.67 29.45
N GLU A 459 -16.92 -13.55 29.85
CA GLU A 459 -16.47 -13.23 31.20
C GLU A 459 -17.62 -13.18 32.21
N GLN A 460 -18.84 -12.83 31.78
CA GLN A 460 -20.01 -12.76 32.67
C GLN A 460 -20.45 -14.15 33.16
N LEU A 461 -20.35 -15.16 32.29
CA LEU A 461 -20.78 -16.53 32.60
C LEU A 461 -19.64 -17.41 33.15
N LEU A 462 -18.42 -16.86 33.25
CA LEU A 462 -17.22 -17.53 33.76
C LEU A 462 -17.39 -18.06 35.20
N GLY A 463 -18.18 -17.37 36.03
CA GLY A 463 -18.49 -17.82 37.40
C GLY A 463 -19.26 -19.16 37.46
N GLY A 464 -19.96 -19.54 36.40
CA GLY A 464 -20.57 -20.86 36.24
C GLY A 464 -19.62 -21.93 35.65
N GLY A 465 -18.35 -21.59 35.43
CA GLY A 465 -17.37 -22.42 34.74
C GLY A 465 -17.42 -22.37 33.21
N ASN A 466 -18.47 -21.74 32.64
CA ASN A 466 -18.69 -21.56 31.21
C ASN A 466 -17.67 -20.60 30.58
N TYR A 467 -17.54 -20.65 29.25
CA TYR A 467 -16.56 -19.85 28.49
C TYR A 467 -16.88 -19.79 26.99
N SER A 468 -17.44 -20.90 26.48
CA SER A 468 -18.12 -21.03 25.19
C SER A 468 -19.65 -21.02 25.40
N VAL A 469 -20.44 -20.93 24.33
CA VAL A 469 -21.92 -20.92 24.39
C VAL A 469 -22.44 -22.24 25.02
N PRO A 470 -23.08 -22.18 26.21
CA PRO A 470 -23.50 -23.41 26.89
C PRO A 470 -24.54 -24.20 26.10
N GLY A 471 -24.24 -25.49 25.87
CA GLY A 471 -25.00 -26.38 24.99
C GLY A 471 -24.54 -26.39 23.53
N TYR A 472 -23.78 -25.39 23.09
CA TYR A 472 -23.45 -25.14 21.67
C TYR A 472 -21.99 -24.71 21.48
N SER A 473 -21.05 -25.55 21.93
CA SER A 473 -19.61 -25.29 21.79
C SER A 473 -19.11 -25.58 20.37
N ASP A 474 -19.65 -24.83 19.40
CA ASP A 474 -19.39 -24.95 17.97
C ASP A 474 -19.25 -23.57 17.30
N ALA A 475 -18.59 -23.56 16.14
CA ALA A 475 -18.27 -22.37 15.36
C ALA A 475 -19.46 -21.69 14.66
N THR A 476 -20.71 -22.15 14.85
CA THR A 476 -21.91 -21.46 14.37
C THR A 476 -22.58 -20.62 15.47
N HIS A 477 -22.34 -20.93 16.74
CA HIS A 477 -22.81 -20.16 17.90
C HIS A 477 -21.71 -19.30 18.54
N ASP A 478 -20.47 -19.80 18.54
CA ASP A 478 -19.33 -19.25 19.24
C ASP A 478 -18.41 -18.43 18.32
N ALA A 479 -18.30 -17.13 18.58
CA ALA A 479 -17.54 -16.20 17.74
C ALA A 479 -16.01 -16.43 17.76
N LEU A 480 -15.45 -17.01 18.83
CA LEU A 480 -14.02 -17.31 18.92
C LEU A 480 -13.68 -18.64 18.23
N LEU A 481 -14.57 -19.64 18.31
CA LEU A 481 -14.45 -20.86 17.50
C LEU A 481 -14.66 -20.55 16.00
N ALA A 482 -15.61 -19.67 15.66
CA ALA A 482 -15.81 -19.17 14.30
C ALA A 482 -14.55 -18.48 13.74
N LEU A 483 -13.94 -17.58 14.52
CA LEU A 483 -12.70 -16.91 14.13
C LEU A 483 -11.53 -17.90 13.95
N GLN A 484 -11.44 -18.92 14.80
CA GLN A 484 -10.45 -19.99 14.67
C GLN A 484 -10.66 -20.83 13.40
N GLN A 485 -11.90 -21.24 13.11
CA GLN A 485 -12.22 -21.97 11.88
C GLN A 485 -11.91 -21.15 10.62
N TRP A 486 -12.11 -19.82 10.67
CA TRP A 486 -11.79 -18.92 9.56
C TRP A 486 -10.27 -18.81 9.30
N VAL A 487 -9.46 -18.77 10.36
CA VAL A 487 -7.99 -18.76 10.24
C VAL A 487 -7.45 -20.13 9.81
N ASP A 488 -7.90 -21.21 10.44
CA ASP A 488 -7.34 -22.56 10.24
C ASP A 488 -7.85 -23.22 8.94
N GLY A 489 -9.09 -22.93 8.53
CA GLY A 489 -9.78 -23.58 7.41
C GLY A 489 -10.22 -22.63 6.28
N GLY A 490 -10.00 -21.32 6.41
CA GLY A 490 -10.32 -20.32 5.38
C GLY A 490 -11.81 -19.96 5.22
N ALA A 491 -12.72 -20.73 5.81
CA ALA A 491 -14.16 -20.51 5.72
C ALA A 491 -14.64 -19.40 6.68
N ALA A 492 -15.24 -18.34 6.14
CA ALA A 492 -15.81 -17.25 6.93
C ALA A 492 -17.18 -17.64 7.52
N PRO A 493 -17.55 -17.17 8.73
CA PRO A 493 -18.86 -17.46 9.31
C PRO A 493 -19.96 -16.63 8.64
N ASP A 494 -20.86 -17.27 7.89
CA ASP A 494 -21.96 -16.62 7.16
C ASP A 494 -23.09 -16.12 8.07
N SER A 495 -23.17 -16.63 9.30
CA SER A 495 -23.91 -16.03 10.42
C SER A 495 -23.32 -16.52 11.75
N LEU A 496 -23.65 -15.82 12.85
CA LEU A 496 -23.46 -16.31 14.22
C LEU A 496 -24.83 -16.45 14.88
N ILE A 497 -25.13 -17.60 15.49
CA ILE A 497 -26.41 -17.87 16.16
C ILE A 497 -26.33 -17.38 17.60
N ALA A 498 -26.81 -16.15 17.81
CA ALA A 498 -26.93 -15.61 19.16
C ALA A 498 -28.00 -16.38 19.95
N THR A 499 -27.74 -16.56 21.24
CA THR A 499 -28.55 -17.40 22.14
C THR A 499 -28.92 -16.65 23.42
N THR A 500 -30.08 -16.98 24.00
CA THR A 500 -30.46 -16.60 25.38
C THR A 500 -31.27 -17.70 26.06
N TRP A 501 -31.33 -17.66 27.39
CA TRP A 501 -31.93 -18.68 28.26
C TRP A 501 -33.06 -18.10 29.12
N LYS A 502 -33.87 -18.95 29.74
CA LYS A 502 -35.03 -18.53 30.56
C LYS A 502 -34.69 -17.58 31.72
N ASN A 503 -33.44 -17.56 32.15
CA ASN A 503 -32.82 -16.42 32.82
C ASN A 503 -31.60 -16.02 31.99
N ALA A 504 -31.56 -14.78 31.48
CA ALA A 504 -30.50 -14.30 30.60
C ALA A 504 -29.09 -14.36 31.21
N THR A 505 -28.97 -14.43 32.54
CA THR A 505 -27.68 -14.57 33.27
C THR A 505 -27.39 -15.98 33.81
N ASP A 506 -28.33 -16.93 33.68
CA ASP A 506 -28.16 -18.32 34.11
C ASP A 506 -28.37 -19.29 32.94
N PRO A 507 -27.29 -19.69 32.24
CA PRO A 507 -27.34 -20.60 31.10
C PRO A 507 -27.55 -22.06 31.50
N THR A 508 -27.76 -22.38 32.79
CA THR A 508 -28.23 -23.70 33.22
C THR A 508 -29.75 -23.84 33.09
N THR A 509 -30.46 -22.73 32.92
CA THR A 509 -31.86 -22.72 32.50
C THR A 509 -32.01 -23.11 31.03
N GLU A 510 -33.19 -23.57 30.61
CA GLU A 510 -33.40 -23.95 29.20
C GLU A 510 -33.30 -22.74 28.26
N VAL A 511 -32.86 -23.00 27.02
CA VAL A 511 -32.77 -22.01 25.94
C VAL A 511 -34.14 -21.41 25.68
N LEU A 512 -34.23 -20.08 25.76
CA LEU A 512 -35.48 -19.33 25.59
C LEU A 512 -35.69 -18.95 24.13
N ARG A 513 -34.66 -18.41 23.47
CA ARG A 513 -34.68 -18.05 22.03
C ARG A 513 -33.27 -18.12 21.42
N GLN A 514 -33.21 -18.35 20.11
CA GLN A 514 -32.02 -18.20 19.28
C GLN A 514 -32.34 -17.42 18.00
N ARG A 515 -31.37 -16.64 17.49
CA ARG A 515 -31.53 -15.84 16.27
C ARG A 515 -30.21 -15.82 15.48
N PRO A 516 -30.20 -16.15 14.17
CA PRO A 516 -29.01 -16.01 13.34
C PRO A 516 -28.76 -14.53 13.08
N ILE A 517 -27.56 -14.08 13.41
CA ILE A 517 -27.12 -12.70 13.20
C ILE A 517 -26.37 -12.63 11.88
N CYS A 518 -26.86 -11.77 10.99
CA CYS A 518 -26.27 -11.60 9.67
C CYS A 518 -25.03 -10.69 9.73
N PRO A 519 -24.04 -10.89 8.84
CA PRO A 519 -22.97 -9.93 8.66
C PRO A 519 -23.52 -8.70 7.92
N TYR A 520 -23.43 -7.51 8.52
CA TYR A 520 -23.77 -6.24 7.90
C TYR A 520 -23.10 -6.08 6.51
N PRO A 521 -23.78 -5.50 5.50
CA PRO A 521 -25.10 -4.86 5.53
C PRO A 521 -26.28 -5.83 5.27
N SER A 522 -26.09 -7.14 5.40
CA SER A 522 -27.23 -8.09 5.45
C SER A 522 -27.90 -8.04 6.82
N THR A 523 -29.23 -8.19 6.85
CA THR A 523 -30.05 -8.20 8.08
C THR A 523 -30.87 -9.49 8.16
N GLN A 524 -31.12 -9.97 9.37
CA GLN A 524 -32.03 -11.10 9.62
C GLN A 524 -33.48 -10.62 9.62
N LYS A 525 -34.36 -11.32 8.88
CA LYS A 525 -35.78 -11.04 8.81
C LYS A 525 -36.61 -12.27 9.19
N PHE A 526 -37.67 -12.07 9.98
CA PHE A 526 -38.55 -13.15 10.42
C PHE A 526 -39.41 -13.71 9.27
N THR A 527 -39.57 -15.03 9.24
CA THR A 527 -40.40 -15.75 8.27
C THR A 527 -41.82 -15.89 8.80
N SER A 528 -42.81 -15.36 8.05
CA SER A 528 -44.22 -15.40 8.46
C SER A 528 -44.70 -16.84 8.71
N GLY A 529 -45.18 -17.11 9.93
CA GLY A 529 -45.63 -18.43 10.36
C GLY A 529 -44.56 -19.32 11.00
N GLY A 530 -43.31 -18.84 11.16
CA GLY A 530 -42.27 -19.51 11.94
C GLY A 530 -42.48 -19.39 13.46
N ASP A 531 -41.61 -20.03 14.24
CA ASP A 531 -41.50 -19.89 15.70
C ASP A 531 -40.39 -18.87 16.01
N GLN A 532 -40.74 -17.71 16.59
CA GLN A 532 -39.78 -16.63 16.88
C GLN A 532 -38.69 -17.00 17.91
N SER A 533 -38.81 -18.15 18.59
CA SER A 533 -37.74 -18.70 19.43
C SER A 533 -36.66 -19.46 18.67
N LYS A 534 -36.88 -19.76 17.38
CA LYS A 534 -36.05 -20.66 16.57
C LYS A 534 -35.22 -19.92 15.54
N ALA A 535 -33.95 -20.31 15.43
CA ALA A 535 -33.02 -19.69 14.49
C ALA A 535 -33.43 -19.93 13.03
N GLU A 536 -33.97 -21.12 12.72
CA GLU A 536 -34.46 -21.48 11.38
C GLU A 536 -35.69 -20.68 10.92
N SER A 537 -36.35 -19.93 11.80
CA SER A 537 -37.45 -19.03 11.44
C SER A 537 -37.01 -17.70 10.83
N PHE A 538 -35.70 -17.39 10.82
CA PHE A 538 -35.16 -16.13 10.31
C PHE A 538 -34.34 -16.36 9.03
N THR A 539 -34.63 -15.58 7.99
CA THR A 539 -33.89 -15.59 6.72
C THR A 539 -33.01 -14.35 6.59
N MET A 540 -31.83 -14.50 5.98
CA MET A 540 -30.97 -13.35 5.68
C MET A 540 -31.51 -12.59 4.47
N THR A 541 -31.65 -11.27 4.61
CA THR A 541 -31.95 -10.34 3.51
C THR A 541 -30.78 -9.39 3.30
N ALA A 542 -30.34 -9.22 2.04
CA ALA A 542 -29.47 -8.09 1.69
C ALA A 542 -30.27 -6.80 1.87
N SER A 543 -29.73 -5.82 2.61
CA SER A 543 -30.44 -4.56 2.80
C SER A 543 -30.58 -3.77 1.49
N ALA A 544 -31.75 -3.17 1.29
CA ALA A 544 -32.04 -2.29 0.16
C ALA A 544 -31.58 -0.83 0.40
N THR A 545 -30.96 -0.53 1.54
CA THR A 545 -30.56 0.83 1.93
C THR A 545 -29.04 0.98 2.01
N GLY A 546 -28.40 1.23 0.86
CA GLY A 546 -27.12 1.95 0.84
C GLY A 546 -27.32 3.44 1.11
N PRO A 547 -26.25 4.21 1.40
CA PRO A 547 -26.33 5.67 1.47
C PRO A 547 -26.77 6.25 0.10
N PRO A 548 -27.46 7.42 0.09
CA PRO A 548 -28.02 7.97 -1.14
C PRO A 548 -26.92 8.34 -2.15
N SER A 549 -27.07 7.87 -3.38
CA SER A 549 -26.23 8.22 -4.52
C SER A 549 -26.39 9.71 -4.87
N LEU A 550 -25.27 10.43 -4.97
CA LEU A 550 -25.23 11.81 -5.47
C LEU A 550 -25.27 11.85 -7.00
N ASP A 551 -26.31 11.26 -7.61
CA ASP A 551 -26.58 11.33 -9.04
C ASP A 551 -28.10 11.31 -9.31
N GLU A 552 -28.71 12.50 -9.34
CA GLU A 552 -29.86 12.78 -10.23
C GLU A 552 -29.40 13.81 -11.28
N VAL A 553 -28.64 13.33 -12.26
CA VAL A 553 -28.39 14.04 -13.53
C VAL A 553 -28.98 13.15 -14.64
N PRO A 554 -29.74 13.69 -15.62
CA PRO A 554 -30.59 12.84 -16.47
C PRO A 554 -29.80 11.83 -17.32
N GLU A 555 -30.32 10.60 -17.39
CA GLU A 555 -29.88 9.60 -18.35
C GLU A 555 -30.18 10.05 -19.79
N ASP A 556 -29.19 10.59 -20.49
CA ASP A 556 -29.09 10.42 -21.94
C ASP A 556 -27.63 10.57 -22.42
N ALA A 557 -27.16 9.56 -23.16
CA ALA A 557 -25.83 9.43 -23.79
C ALA A 557 -24.56 9.53 -22.90
N HIS A 558 -23.99 8.37 -22.50
CA HIS A 558 -22.52 8.15 -22.46
C HIS A 558 -22.08 6.66 -22.37
N GLY A 559 -22.49 5.84 -23.35
CA GLY A 559 -22.03 4.44 -23.45
C GLY A 559 -20.66 4.27 -24.11
N ASP A 560 -19.56 4.60 -23.41
CA ASP A 560 -18.17 4.16 -23.74
C ASP A 560 -17.10 4.49 -22.66
N SER A 561 -17.43 5.28 -21.63
CA SER A 561 -16.45 6.03 -20.81
C SER A 561 -15.66 5.22 -19.75
N GLU A 562 -16.02 3.96 -19.48
CA GLU A 562 -15.52 3.14 -18.35
C GLU A 562 -14.00 2.85 -18.40
N HIS A 563 -13.32 3.23 -19.50
CA HIS A 563 -11.89 2.95 -19.72
C HIS A 563 -11.06 4.14 -20.21
N ASP A 564 -11.60 5.35 -20.31
CA ASP A 564 -10.90 6.47 -20.95
C ASP A 564 -9.59 6.89 -20.25
N THR A 565 -9.52 6.75 -18.92
CA THR A 565 -8.28 7.01 -18.15
C THR A 565 -7.19 5.98 -18.44
N LEU A 566 -7.56 4.70 -18.52
CA LEU A 566 -6.67 3.60 -18.88
C LEU A 566 -6.23 3.71 -20.35
N LYS A 567 -7.14 4.06 -21.26
CA LYS A 567 -6.83 4.43 -22.65
C LYS A 567 -5.77 5.53 -22.73
N TYR A 568 -5.90 6.60 -21.93
CA TYR A 568 -4.89 7.66 -21.85
C TYR A 568 -3.55 7.16 -21.27
N SER A 569 -3.59 6.34 -20.22
CA SER A 569 -2.39 5.76 -19.61
C SER A 569 -1.60 4.90 -20.60
N LEU A 570 -2.27 4.00 -21.33
CA LEU A 570 -1.67 3.05 -22.28
C LEU A 570 -0.97 3.72 -23.48
N LEU A 571 -1.28 4.98 -23.81
CA LEU A 571 -0.60 5.75 -24.87
C LEU A 571 0.92 5.97 -24.61
N GLY A 572 1.36 5.78 -23.36
CA GLY A 572 2.76 5.75 -22.94
C GLY A 572 3.38 7.12 -22.59
N PRO A 573 4.59 7.15 -21.99
CA PRO A 573 5.19 8.37 -21.47
C PRO A 573 5.54 9.41 -22.54
N SER A 574 5.80 8.96 -23.79
CA SER A 574 6.27 9.79 -24.91
C SER A 574 5.16 10.42 -25.77
N LEU A 575 3.97 10.66 -25.21
CA LEU A 575 2.80 11.21 -25.90
C LEU A 575 3.07 12.48 -26.74
N THR A 576 3.79 13.45 -26.18
CA THR A 576 3.97 14.81 -26.74
C THR A 576 5.25 14.96 -27.57
N LYS A 577 5.61 13.96 -28.38
CA LYS A 577 6.79 14.04 -29.28
C LYS A 577 6.48 14.88 -30.52
N ALA A 578 7.31 15.88 -30.80
CA ALA A 578 7.17 16.77 -31.95
C ALA A 578 6.99 16.01 -33.29
N GLY A 579 6.07 16.48 -34.12
CA GLY A 579 5.67 15.81 -35.36
C GLY A 579 4.58 14.76 -35.18
N GLN A 580 3.84 14.81 -34.06
CA GLN A 580 2.61 14.03 -33.82
C GLN A 580 1.36 14.91 -33.63
N ASP A 581 1.51 16.22 -33.82
CA ASP A 581 0.53 17.26 -33.46
C ASP A 581 -0.76 17.22 -34.30
N ALA A 582 -0.72 16.53 -35.45
CA ALA A 582 -1.87 16.25 -36.32
C ALA A 582 -2.34 14.78 -36.27
N VAL A 583 -1.88 14.00 -35.29
CA VAL A 583 -2.23 12.57 -35.14
C VAL A 583 -3.40 12.44 -34.17
N ASP A 584 -4.47 11.80 -34.63
CA ASP A 584 -5.61 11.34 -33.83
C ASP A 584 -5.14 10.39 -32.71
N GLN A 585 -5.01 10.93 -31.49
CA GLN A 585 -4.56 10.15 -30.33
C GLN A 585 -5.63 9.18 -29.83
N THR A 586 -6.92 9.41 -30.11
CA THR A 586 -8.01 8.51 -29.71
C THR A 586 -7.89 7.21 -30.50
N LYS A 587 -7.82 7.30 -31.84
CA LYS A 587 -7.58 6.14 -32.70
C LYS A 587 -6.27 5.42 -32.40
N VAL A 588 -5.20 6.15 -32.08
CA VAL A 588 -3.94 5.54 -31.62
C VAL A 588 -4.15 4.81 -30.29
N SER A 589 -4.92 5.38 -29.36
CA SER A 589 -5.23 4.75 -28.07
C SER A 589 -6.05 3.47 -28.23
N ASP A 590 -7.13 3.49 -29.01
CA ASP A 590 -7.97 2.31 -29.23
C ASP A 590 -7.18 1.17 -29.91
N ILE A 591 -6.25 1.48 -30.83
CA ILE A 591 -5.37 0.47 -31.42
C ILE A 591 -4.40 -0.10 -30.37
N ILE A 592 -3.85 0.72 -29.46
CA ILE A 592 -2.97 0.24 -28.38
C ILE A 592 -3.76 -0.60 -27.37
N TYR A 593 -4.95 -0.14 -26.95
CA TYR A 593 -5.86 -0.84 -26.04
C TYR A 593 -6.21 -2.22 -26.62
N ASN A 594 -6.74 -2.28 -27.85
CA ASN A 594 -7.09 -3.54 -28.53
C ASN A 594 -5.86 -4.41 -28.90
N ALA A 595 -4.66 -3.82 -28.98
CA ALA A 595 -3.42 -4.58 -29.13
C ALA A 595 -2.87 -5.17 -27.82
N SER A 596 -3.35 -4.69 -26.67
CA SER A 596 -2.80 -5.01 -25.35
C SER A 596 -3.78 -5.75 -24.42
N LYS A 597 -5.09 -5.61 -24.64
CA LYS A 597 -6.16 -6.20 -23.81
C LYS A 597 -5.93 -7.69 -23.53
N GLY A 598 -6.09 -8.09 -22.27
CA GLY A 598 -5.85 -9.47 -21.80
C GLY A 598 -4.37 -9.86 -21.64
N SER A 599 -3.41 -9.01 -22.01
CA SER A 599 -2.00 -9.27 -21.75
C SER A 599 -1.62 -8.97 -20.29
N LYS A 600 -0.60 -9.69 -19.78
CA LYS A 600 0.01 -9.44 -18.46
C LYS A 600 0.45 -7.98 -18.26
N PHE A 601 0.78 -7.25 -19.32
CA PHE A 601 1.11 -5.82 -19.26
C PHE A 601 -0.13 -4.95 -19.04
N PHE A 602 -1.20 -5.20 -19.80
CA PHE A 602 -2.45 -4.46 -19.71
C PHE A 602 -3.07 -4.56 -18.32
N ASN A 603 -3.16 -5.77 -17.76
CA ASN A 603 -3.72 -5.99 -16.42
C ASN A 603 -2.93 -5.21 -15.35
N ARG A 604 -1.61 -5.08 -15.52
CA ARG A 604 -0.74 -4.30 -14.61
C ARG A 604 -0.89 -2.79 -14.80
N GLU A 605 -1.07 -2.29 -16.04
CA GLU A 605 -1.38 -0.87 -16.25
C GLU A 605 -2.79 -0.50 -15.77
N GLU A 606 -3.76 -1.43 -15.84
CA GLU A 606 -5.11 -1.29 -15.28
C GLU A 606 -5.08 -1.18 -13.76
N GLU A 607 -4.40 -2.11 -13.06
CA GLU A 607 -4.19 -2.06 -11.62
C GLU A 607 -3.52 -0.74 -11.19
N ARG A 608 -2.56 -0.26 -11.98
CA ARG A 608 -1.87 1.01 -11.75
C ARG A 608 -2.76 2.23 -11.99
N ASP A 609 -3.65 2.22 -12.97
CA ASP A 609 -4.58 3.34 -13.20
C ASP A 609 -5.68 3.38 -12.13
N LYS A 610 -6.17 2.22 -11.67
CA LYS A 610 -7.04 2.12 -10.48
C LYS A 610 -6.34 2.65 -9.23
N THR A 611 -5.08 2.27 -9.01
CA THR A 611 -4.24 2.80 -7.91
C THR A 611 -4.03 4.31 -8.00
N LEU A 612 -3.84 4.85 -9.21
CA LEU A 612 -3.71 6.29 -9.45
C LEU A 612 -5.03 7.04 -9.22
N THR A 613 -6.14 6.49 -9.69
CA THR A 613 -7.49 7.07 -9.51
C THR A 613 -7.82 7.17 -8.02
N LYS A 614 -7.61 6.10 -7.24
CA LYS A 614 -7.75 6.12 -5.77
C LYS A 614 -6.85 7.14 -5.08
N LYS A 615 -5.63 7.36 -5.59
CA LYS A 615 -4.74 8.42 -5.07
C LYS A 615 -5.20 9.83 -5.45
N ILE A 616 -5.87 9.99 -6.60
CA ILE A 616 -6.48 11.26 -7.03
C ILE A 616 -7.70 11.58 -6.16
N GLU A 617 -8.57 10.60 -5.90
CA GLU A 617 -9.72 10.72 -4.97
C GLU A 617 -9.27 11.18 -3.58
N GLN A 618 -8.20 10.59 -3.03
CA GLN A 618 -7.61 11.03 -1.74
C GLN A 618 -7.06 12.47 -1.79
N ILE A 619 -6.52 12.92 -2.92
CA ILE A 619 -6.05 14.31 -3.11
C ILE A 619 -7.22 15.28 -3.27
N LEU A 620 -8.29 14.87 -3.98
CA LEU A 620 -9.52 15.63 -4.12
C LEU A 620 -10.24 15.78 -2.78
N GLU A 621 -10.34 14.72 -1.98
CA GLU A 621 -10.94 14.80 -0.64
C GLU A 621 -10.11 15.67 0.29
N LYS A 622 -8.78 15.51 0.29
CA LYS A 622 -7.91 16.41 1.06
C LYS A 622 -8.06 17.87 0.62
N LYS A 623 -8.26 18.13 -0.68
CA LYS A 623 -8.59 19.47 -1.20
C LYS A 623 -9.94 19.96 -0.66
N ARG A 624 -11.01 19.16 -0.72
CA ARG A 624 -12.34 19.52 -0.19
C ARG A 624 -12.32 19.85 1.31
N HIS A 625 -11.50 19.14 2.09
CA HIS A 625 -11.29 19.44 3.51
C HIS A 625 -10.51 20.75 3.70
N LEU A 626 -9.39 20.93 2.98
CA LEU A 626 -8.58 22.15 3.02
C LEU A 626 -9.33 23.40 2.55
N GLU A 627 -10.29 23.28 1.63
CA GLU A 627 -11.15 24.37 1.16
C GLU A 627 -12.12 24.89 2.24
N LYS A 628 -12.29 24.17 3.36
CA LYS A 628 -13.05 24.61 4.55
C LYS A 628 -12.18 25.26 5.64
N GLN A 629 -10.85 25.24 5.50
CA GLN A 629 -9.90 25.75 6.52
C GLN A 629 -9.40 27.17 6.21
N ASP A 630 -9.03 27.94 7.24
CA ASP A 630 -8.31 29.20 7.04
C ASP A 630 -6.82 28.95 6.70
N LEU A 631 -6.53 28.84 5.41
CA LEU A 631 -5.17 28.70 4.87
C LEU A 631 -4.42 30.04 4.75
N SER A 632 -4.84 31.08 5.46
CA SER A 632 -4.20 32.41 5.44
C SER A 632 -2.71 32.39 5.82
N ARG A 633 -2.25 31.36 6.55
CA ARG A 633 -0.82 31.17 6.87
C ARG A 633 -0.07 30.58 5.69
N GLU A 634 -0.60 29.52 5.09
CA GLU A 634 -0.01 28.78 3.96
C GLU A 634 0.04 29.67 2.72
N LEU A 635 -0.99 30.49 2.51
CA LEU A 635 -1.03 31.53 1.49
C LEU A 635 0.07 32.58 1.69
N ARG A 636 0.28 33.06 2.92
CA ARG A 636 1.37 34.00 3.26
C ARG A 636 2.75 33.39 3.06
N LEU A 637 2.95 32.12 3.44
CA LEU A 637 4.19 31.40 3.18
C LEU A 637 4.44 31.19 1.67
N ALA A 638 3.39 31.00 0.88
CA ALA A 638 3.50 30.90 -0.57
C ALA A 638 3.85 32.24 -1.24
N ASP A 639 3.21 33.34 -0.85
CA ASP A 639 3.57 34.65 -1.40
C ASP A 639 4.97 35.12 -0.92
N GLN A 640 5.42 34.70 0.27
CA GLN A 640 6.81 34.88 0.72
C GLN A 640 7.81 34.10 -0.14
N LEU A 641 7.57 32.79 -0.37
CA LEU A 641 8.44 31.96 -1.21
C LEU A 641 8.48 32.49 -2.66
N ILE A 642 7.33 32.88 -3.22
CA ILE A 642 7.23 33.50 -4.54
C ILE A 642 8.07 34.78 -4.59
N THR A 643 7.99 35.63 -3.57
CA THR A 643 8.78 36.87 -3.51
C THR A 643 10.28 36.57 -3.44
N GLN A 644 10.70 35.59 -2.64
CA GLN A 644 12.10 35.17 -2.52
C GLN A 644 12.66 34.60 -3.83
N LEU A 645 11.90 33.74 -4.51
CA LEU A 645 12.28 33.15 -5.80
C LEU A 645 12.25 34.17 -6.95
N GLU A 646 11.37 35.17 -6.88
CA GLU A 646 11.35 36.29 -7.82
C GLU A 646 12.55 37.24 -7.61
N MET A 647 13.00 37.42 -6.36
CA MET A 647 14.22 38.19 -6.05
C MET A 647 15.51 37.48 -6.50
N SER A 648 15.52 36.15 -6.64
CA SER A 648 16.65 35.39 -7.18
C SER A 648 16.58 35.17 -8.70
N ARG A 649 15.62 35.79 -9.40
CA ARG A 649 15.48 35.66 -10.86
C ARG A 649 16.66 36.30 -11.60
N ASP A 650 17.54 35.46 -12.11
CA ASP A 650 18.55 35.82 -13.10
C ASP A 650 17.95 35.81 -14.53
N LEU A 651 18.11 36.94 -15.24
CA LEU A 651 17.75 37.13 -16.66
C LEU A 651 18.96 37.50 -17.52
N THR A 652 20.17 37.50 -16.95
CA THR A 652 21.39 37.96 -17.62
C THR A 652 21.99 36.92 -18.57
N GLN A 653 21.55 35.67 -18.49
CA GLN A 653 22.16 34.53 -19.17
C GLN A 653 21.37 34.09 -20.40
N TYR A 654 22.07 33.79 -21.50
CA TYR A 654 21.51 33.19 -22.70
C TYR A 654 21.77 31.68 -22.69
N ILE A 655 20.80 30.94 -22.16
CA ILE A 655 20.86 29.48 -22.04
C ILE A 655 20.21 28.85 -23.26
N VAL A 656 20.95 27.95 -23.90
CA VAL A 656 20.51 27.19 -25.06
C VAL A 656 20.32 25.73 -24.66
N HIS A 657 19.23 25.11 -25.11
CA HIS A 657 19.09 23.67 -25.14
C HIS A 657 19.07 23.19 -26.59
N VAL A 658 19.99 22.30 -26.96
CA VAL A 658 20.14 21.73 -28.31
C VAL A 658 19.69 20.27 -28.27
N ASP A 659 18.92 19.84 -29.28
CA ASP A 659 18.22 18.55 -29.30
C ASP A 659 18.23 17.99 -30.75
N CYS A 660 18.88 16.85 -30.98
CA CYS A 660 19.07 16.27 -32.32
C CYS A 660 17.77 15.63 -32.86
N ASP A 661 17.41 15.96 -34.11
CA ASP A 661 16.08 15.63 -34.61
C ASP A 661 15.93 14.14 -34.97
N ALA A 662 15.21 13.40 -34.13
CA ALA A 662 15.01 11.95 -34.27
C ALA A 662 16.33 11.15 -34.33
N PHE A 663 17.33 11.58 -33.56
CA PHE A 663 18.76 11.23 -33.71
C PHE A 663 19.09 9.86 -34.32
N TYR A 664 18.82 8.73 -33.66
CA TYR A 664 19.23 7.42 -34.21
C TYR A 664 18.61 7.11 -35.59
N ALA A 665 17.40 7.60 -35.87
CA ALA A 665 16.79 7.48 -37.19
C ALA A 665 17.48 8.41 -38.22
N ALA A 666 17.80 9.65 -37.84
CA ALA A 666 18.59 10.53 -38.70
C ALA A 666 19.99 9.95 -39.00
N VAL A 667 20.62 9.29 -38.03
CA VAL A 667 21.91 8.61 -38.18
C VAL A 667 21.81 7.36 -39.06
N GLU A 668 20.72 6.58 -38.97
CA GLU A 668 20.48 5.47 -39.90
C GLU A 668 20.19 5.94 -41.34
N LEU A 669 19.56 7.10 -41.53
CA LEU A 669 19.33 7.70 -42.85
C LEU A 669 20.59 8.13 -43.59
N LEU A 670 21.71 8.36 -42.90
CA LEU A 670 22.98 8.69 -43.55
C LEU A 670 23.53 7.50 -44.36
N ASP A 671 23.31 6.27 -43.89
CA ASP A 671 23.75 5.04 -44.56
C ASP A 671 22.65 4.46 -45.46
N ARG A 672 21.38 4.75 -45.15
CA ARG A 672 20.18 4.22 -45.83
C ARG A 672 19.25 5.33 -46.33
N PRO A 673 19.68 6.13 -47.32
CA PRO A 673 18.89 7.24 -47.86
C PRO A 673 17.56 6.77 -48.51
N GLU A 674 17.44 5.50 -48.89
CA GLU A 674 16.21 4.89 -49.40
C GLU A 674 15.07 4.86 -48.38
N LEU A 675 15.39 4.92 -47.07
CA LEU A 675 14.39 4.93 -45.99
C LEU A 675 13.84 6.34 -45.68
N LYS A 676 14.26 7.38 -46.41
CA LYS A 676 13.90 8.79 -46.13
C LYS A 676 12.40 9.02 -46.05
N ASP A 677 11.68 8.55 -47.07
CA ASP A 677 10.25 8.78 -47.24
C ASP A 677 9.40 7.55 -46.81
N ILE A 678 10.05 6.51 -46.27
CA ILE A 678 9.44 5.27 -45.77
C ILE A 678 9.27 5.36 -44.24
N PRO A 679 8.16 4.91 -43.63
CA PRO A 679 8.04 4.84 -42.18
C PRO A 679 9.01 3.79 -41.61
N PHE A 680 9.95 4.21 -40.74
CA PHE A 680 10.82 3.28 -40.04
C PHE A 680 11.14 3.71 -38.60
N ALA A 681 11.53 2.72 -37.79
CA ALA A 681 11.94 2.88 -36.41
C ALA A 681 13.23 2.11 -36.10
N VAL A 682 13.89 2.50 -35.01
CA VAL A 682 15.10 1.86 -34.48
C VAL A 682 14.76 1.20 -33.14
N GLY A 683 15.03 -0.11 -33.04
CA GLY A 683 14.61 -0.97 -31.93
C GLY A 683 13.61 -2.03 -32.39
N GLY A 684 13.80 -3.28 -31.95
CA GLY A 684 12.97 -4.43 -32.35
C GLY A 684 11.80 -4.71 -31.40
N GLY A 685 12.11 -5.03 -30.14
CA GLY A 685 11.08 -5.31 -29.12
C GLY A 685 10.35 -4.05 -28.63
N VAL A 686 11.12 -3.01 -28.33
CA VAL A 686 10.63 -1.65 -27.99
C VAL A 686 11.36 -0.65 -28.89
N LEU A 687 10.63 0.34 -29.40
CA LEU A 687 11.19 1.40 -30.23
C LEU A 687 11.99 2.37 -29.36
N THR A 688 13.25 2.61 -29.70
CA THR A 688 14.06 3.67 -29.07
C THR A 688 13.79 5.02 -29.73
N THR A 689 13.61 5.06 -31.06
CA THR A 689 13.12 6.24 -31.80
C THR A 689 12.58 5.85 -33.17
N CYS A 690 11.98 6.80 -33.89
CA CYS A 690 11.51 6.63 -35.27
C CYS A 690 11.55 7.94 -36.07
N ASN A 691 11.55 7.82 -37.40
CA ASN A 691 11.59 8.97 -38.30
C ASN A 691 10.27 9.75 -38.30
N TYR A 692 10.31 10.99 -38.79
CA TYR A 692 9.12 11.86 -38.85
C TYR A 692 8.01 11.34 -39.78
N VAL A 693 8.29 10.37 -40.67
CA VAL A 693 7.27 9.67 -41.45
C VAL A 693 6.48 8.72 -40.55
N ALA A 694 7.16 7.84 -39.79
CA ALA A 694 6.52 6.93 -38.83
C ALA A 694 5.75 7.68 -37.73
N ARG A 695 6.23 8.84 -37.27
CA ARG A 695 5.54 9.65 -36.25
C ARG A 695 4.12 10.06 -36.65
N LYS A 696 3.84 10.27 -37.95
CA LYS A 696 2.49 10.59 -38.47
C LYS A 696 1.47 9.45 -38.27
N TYR A 697 1.93 8.24 -37.99
CA TYR A 697 1.09 7.09 -37.61
C TYR A 697 1.02 6.88 -36.09
N GLY A 698 1.48 7.85 -35.28
CA GLY A 698 1.53 7.72 -33.82
C GLY A 698 2.71 6.91 -33.29
N CYS A 699 3.53 6.28 -34.14
CA CYS A 699 4.72 5.53 -33.72
C CYS A 699 5.71 6.44 -32.97
N ARG A 700 6.23 5.98 -31.82
CA ARG A 700 7.08 6.79 -30.92
C ARG A 700 8.00 5.95 -30.03
N SER A 701 8.98 6.59 -29.41
CA SER A 701 9.87 6.00 -28.40
C SER A 701 9.09 5.40 -27.23
N GLY A 702 9.47 4.20 -26.78
CA GLY A 702 8.80 3.45 -25.70
C GLY A 702 7.63 2.58 -26.14
N MET A 703 7.19 2.70 -27.39
CA MET A 703 6.16 1.81 -27.95
C MET A 703 6.74 0.43 -28.24
N ALA A 704 6.00 -0.64 -27.97
CA ALA A 704 6.39 -1.99 -28.37
C ALA A 704 6.33 -2.16 -29.90
N GLY A 705 7.31 -2.83 -30.49
CA GLY A 705 7.46 -2.92 -31.96
C GLY A 705 6.27 -3.59 -32.66
N PHE A 706 5.60 -4.55 -32.01
CA PHE A 706 4.39 -5.18 -32.55
C PHE A 706 3.17 -4.25 -32.54
N VAL A 707 3.06 -3.35 -31.57
CA VAL A 707 2.01 -2.33 -31.49
C VAL A 707 2.25 -1.24 -32.54
N ALA A 708 3.50 -0.81 -32.70
CA ALA A 708 3.88 0.12 -33.76
C ALA A 708 3.58 -0.43 -35.16
N LYS A 709 3.75 -1.75 -35.38
CA LYS A 709 3.32 -2.41 -36.62
C LYS A 709 1.80 -2.54 -36.80
N LYS A 710 0.99 -2.51 -35.73
CA LYS A 710 -0.47 -2.39 -35.86
C LYS A 710 -0.90 -0.97 -36.24
N LEU A 711 -0.19 0.06 -35.78
CA LEU A 711 -0.41 1.45 -36.20
C LEU A 711 0.08 1.74 -37.63
N CYS A 712 1.18 1.12 -38.03
CA CYS A 712 1.79 1.27 -39.35
C CYS A 712 2.30 -0.09 -39.86
N PRO A 713 1.49 -0.84 -40.65
CA PRO A 713 1.87 -2.16 -41.16
C PRO A 713 3.15 -2.18 -42.01
N GLU A 714 3.44 -1.07 -42.69
CA GLU A 714 4.64 -0.88 -43.52
C GLU A 714 5.91 -0.54 -42.72
N LEU A 715 5.82 -0.41 -41.39
CA LEU A 715 6.91 0.04 -40.54
C LEU A 715 8.13 -0.89 -40.59
N VAL A 716 9.24 -0.38 -41.13
CA VAL A 716 10.55 -1.03 -41.11
C VAL A 716 11.17 -0.90 -39.71
N LEU A 717 11.65 -2.00 -39.14
CA LEU A 717 12.31 -2.02 -37.83
C LEU A 717 13.81 -2.32 -38.00
N LEU A 718 14.65 -1.37 -37.60
CA LEU A 718 16.11 -1.48 -37.66
C LEU A 718 16.69 -1.92 -36.31
N LYS A 719 17.82 -2.65 -36.35
CA LYS A 719 18.62 -2.96 -35.16
C LYS A 719 19.34 -1.69 -34.66
N LEU A 720 19.66 -1.65 -33.36
CA LEU A 720 20.42 -0.56 -32.74
C LEU A 720 21.93 -0.71 -33.04
N ASN A 721 22.60 0.41 -33.31
CA ASN A 721 24.06 0.51 -33.43
C ASN A 721 24.59 1.65 -32.54
N PHE A 722 24.82 1.35 -31.25
CA PHE A 722 25.24 2.35 -30.26
C PHE A 722 26.62 2.95 -30.54
N GLU A 723 27.53 2.23 -31.21
CA GLU A 723 28.85 2.75 -31.59
C GLU A 723 28.71 3.90 -32.58
N LYS A 724 27.94 3.67 -33.66
CA LYS A 724 27.64 4.68 -34.69
C LYS A 724 26.94 5.91 -34.11
N TYR A 725 25.98 5.72 -33.21
CA TYR A 725 25.29 6.84 -32.55
C TYR A 725 26.22 7.62 -31.61
N THR A 726 27.15 6.94 -30.93
CA THR A 726 28.13 7.59 -30.04
C THR A 726 29.18 8.36 -30.82
N ALA A 727 29.67 7.81 -31.93
CA ALA A 727 30.59 8.49 -32.83
C ALA A 727 29.96 9.77 -33.42
N LYS A 728 28.74 9.68 -33.97
CA LYS A 728 28.07 10.86 -34.55
C LYS A 728 27.73 11.91 -33.48
N ALA A 729 27.43 11.51 -32.25
CA ALA A 729 27.24 12.44 -31.14
C ALA A 729 28.53 13.15 -30.72
N HIS A 730 29.70 12.51 -30.87
CA HIS A 730 30.99 13.16 -30.66
C HIS A 730 31.20 14.30 -31.66
N GLU A 731 30.95 14.07 -32.95
CA GLU A 731 31.05 15.10 -34.00
C GLU A 731 30.13 16.30 -33.76
N VAL A 732 28.93 16.09 -33.21
CA VAL A 732 28.03 17.18 -32.81
C VAL A 732 28.61 17.95 -31.63
N ARG A 733 29.06 17.23 -30.58
CA ARG A 733 29.64 17.84 -29.37
C ARG A 733 30.91 18.63 -29.63
N GLU A 734 31.77 18.20 -30.56
CA GLU A 734 32.95 18.96 -31.01
C GLU A 734 32.59 20.39 -31.44
N ILE A 735 31.42 20.57 -32.07
CA ILE A 735 30.93 21.88 -32.52
C ILE A 735 30.36 22.66 -31.34
N LEU A 736 29.65 22.01 -30.41
CA LEU A 736 29.10 22.67 -29.22
C LEU A 736 30.19 23.29 -28.32
N VAL A 737 31.37 22.66 -28.25
CA VAL A 737 32.56 23.19 -27.53
C VAL A 737 33.00 24.57 -28.06
N GLU A 738 32.77 24.87 -29.34
CA GLU A 738 33.13 26.16 -29.95
C GLU A 738 32.24 27.32 -29.46
N TYR A 739 31.06 27.00 -28.89
CA TYR A 739 30.07 27.94 -28.37
C TYR A 739 30.01 27.98 -26.83
N ASP A 740 30.15 26.81 -26.17
CA ASP A 740 30.30 26.69 -24.72
C ASP A 740 31.24 25.50 -24.40
N PRO A 741 32.50 25.75 -23.99
CA PRO A 741 33.44 24.68 -23.63
C PRO A 741 33.12 24.00 -22.28
N ARG A 742 32.08 24.45 -21.56
CA ARG A 742 31.59 23.89 -20.30
C ARG A 742 30.15 23.36 -20.38
N PHE A 743 29.67 23.10 -21.60
CA PHE A 743 28.32 22.60 -21.86
C PHE A 743 28.00 21.30 -21.10
N GLU A 744 26.72 21.09 -20.82
CA GLU A 744 26.22 19.91 -20.13
C GLU A 744 25.55 18.95 -21.12
N SER A 745 26.19 17.82 -21.42
CA SER A 745 25.56 16.77 -22.23
C SER A 745 24.57 15.97 -21.39
N ALA A 746 23.30 16.37 -21.39
CA ALA A 746 22.25 15.68 -20.65
C ALA A 746 21.97 14.27 -21.18
N SER A 747 22.18 14.02 -22.48
CA SER A 747 22.16 12.67 -23.05
C SER A 747 23.14 12.51 -24.21
N ILE A 748 22.83 11.63 -25.18
CA ILE A 748 23.65 11.41 -26.39
C ILE A 748 23.24 12.37 -27.52
N ASP A 749 21.99 12.78 -27.52
CA ASP A 749 21.33 13.60 -28.55
C ASP A 749 20.93 14.99 -28.07
N GLU A 750 21.11 15.31 -26.78
CA GLU A 750 20.74 16.60 -26.21
C GLU A 750 21.79 17.19 -25.25
N ALA A 751 21.86 18.53 -25.22
CA ALA A 751 22.83 19.30 -24.45
C ALA A 751 22.29 20.67 -24.01
N TYR A 752 22.77 21.17 -22.87
CA TYR A 752 22.59 22.56 -22.43
C TYR A 752 23.90 23.35 -22.58
N LEU A 753 23.82 24.57 -23.09
CA LEU A 753 24.92 25.51 -23.24
C LEU A 753 24.57 26.85 -22.59
N ASN A 754 25.57 27.57 -22.09
CA ASN A 754 25.48 28.99 -21.75
C ASN A 754 26.32 29.81 -22.74
N ILE A 755 25.67 30.44 -23.72
CA ILE A 755 26.35 31.18 -24.80
C ILE A 755 26.57 32.67 -24.47
N THR A 756 26.34 33.09 -23.22
CA THR A 756 26.39 34.51 -22.82
C THR A 756 27.76 35.13 -23.07
N GLU A 757 28.83 34.41 -22.68
CA GLU A 757 30.21 34.84 -22.93
C GLU A 757 30.54 34.84 -24.42
N TYR A 758 30.10 33.83 -25.18
CA TYR A 758 30.30 33.76 -26.63
C TYR A 758 29.66 34.96 -27.36
N CYS A 759 28.38 35.25 -27.08
CA CYS A 759 27.67 36.37 -27.69
C CYS A 759 28.34 37.71 -27.35
N THR A 760 28.74 37.89 -26.09
CA THR A 760 29.43 39.11 -25.61
C THR A 760 30.80 39.28 -26.29
N ASN A 761 31.61 38.22 -26.38
CA ASN A 761 32.95 38.27 -26.97
C ASN A 761 32.95 38.38 -28.50
N LYS A 762 31.85 38.01 -29.16
CA LYS A 762 31.70 38.07 -30.63
C LYS A 762 30.89 39.28 -31.12
N GLY A 763 30.10 39.91 -30.26
CA GLY A 763 29.18 40.99 -30.65
C GLY A 763 28.02 40.51 -31.52
N ILE A 764 27.52 39.29 -31.27
CA ILE A 764 26.50 38.60 -32.08
C ILE A 764 25.25 38.31 -31.23
N GLU A 765 24.07 38.43 -31.84
CA GLU A 765 22.81 38.16 -31.15
C GLU A 765 22.63 36.65 -30.87
N PRO A 766 22.05 36.25 -29.71
CA PRO A 766 21.89 34.83 -29.34
C PRO A 766 21.14 33.99 -30.38
N ALA A 767 20.16 34.59 -31.07
CA ALA A 767 19.41 33.93 -32.13
C ALA A 767 20.29 33.61 -33.35
N GLU A 768 21.16 34.53 -33.75
CA GLU A 768 22.06 34.38 -34.91
C GLU A 768 23.19 33.38 -34.59
N ALA A 769 23.75 33.44 -33.38
CA ALA A 769 24.77 32.50 -32.91
C ALA A 769 24.27 31.04 -32.94
N VAL A 770 23.01 30.82 -32.54
CA VAL A 770 22.39 29.48 -32.56
C VAL A 770 21.95 29.07 -33.97
N GLU A 771 21.57 30.00 -34.84
CA GLU A 771 21.35 29.67 -36.26
C GLU A 771 22.66 29.22 -36.93
N GLN A 772 23.76 29.92 -36.66
CA GLN A 772 25.11 29.54 -37.08
C GLN A 772 25.48 28.14 -36.57
N MET A 773 25.33 27.89 -35.26
CA MET A 773 25.61 26.60 -34.63
C MET A 773 24.83 25.46 -35.30
N ARG A 774 23.52 25.66 -35.52
CA ARG A 774 22.64 24.66 -36.16
C ARG A 774 23.04 24.40 -37.61
N ARG A 775 23.42 25.45 -38.35
CA ARG A 775 23.94 25.35 -39.72
C ARG A 775 25.25 24.56 -39.76
N GLU A 776 26.20 24.87 -38.89
CA GLU A 776 27.50 24.19 -38.81
C GLU A 776 27.37 22.72 -38.41
N VAL A 777 26.49 22.38 -37.46
CA VAL A 777 26.17 20.99 -37.11
C VAL A 777 25.61 20.24 -38.32
N HIS A 778 24.67 20.83 -39.05
CA HIS A 778 24.14 20.21 -40.28
C HIS A 778 25.19 20.10 -41.40
N GLU A 779 26.03 21.12 -41.58
CA GLU A 779 27.06 21.13 -42.63
C GLU A 779 28.18 20.12 -42.37
N ARG A 780 28.66 19.99 -41.12
CA ARG A 780 29.71 19.03 -40.74
C ARG A 780 29.17 17.60 -40.59
N THR A 781 28.09 17.41 -39.83
CA THR A 781 27.65 16.06 -39.39
C THR A 781 26.55 15.44 -40.26
N LYS A 782 25.85 16.25 -41.07
CA LYS A 782 24.61 15.93 -41.82
C LYS A 782 23.38 15.59 -40.94
N ILE A 783 23.46 15.83 -39.63
CA ILE A 783 22.33 15.74 -38.69
C ILE A 783 21.73 17.13 -38.46
N THR A 784 20.40 17.27 -38.44
CA THR A 784 19.76 18.52 -38.00
C THR A 784 19.55 18.53 -36.49
N VAL A 785 19.71 19.71 -35.89
CA VAL A 785 19.41 19.94 -34.48
C VAL A 785 18.45 21.11 -34.35
N SER A 786 17.53 20.99 -33.41
CA SER A 786 16.61 22.07 -33.02
C SER A 786 17.00 22.64 -31.67
N ALA A 787 16.81 23.94 -31.49
CA ALA A 787 17.34 24.66 -30.33
C ALA A 787 16.30 25.58 -29.66
N GLY A 788 16.36 25.69 -28.34
CA GLY A 788 15.56 26.63 -27.55
C GLY A 788 16.47 27.57 -26.80
N ILE A 789 16.17 28.88 -26.85
CA ILE A 789 17.00 29.95 -26.29
C ILE A 789 16.16 30.72 -25.28
N ALA A 790 16.62 30.80 -24.03
CA ALA A 790 15.91 31.48 -22.94
C ALA A 790 16.83 31.82 -21.76
N ALA A 791 16.30 32.52 -20.76
CA ALA A 791 17.02 32.90 -19.55
C ALA A 791 17.55 31.72 -18.70
N ASN A 792 16.94 30.54 -18.79
CA ASN A 792 17.31 29.36 -17.98
C ASN A 792 17.04 28.02 -18.69
N ALA A 793 17.63 26.95 -18.16
CA ALA A 793 17.57 25.62 -18.75
C ALA A 793 16.16 25.02 -18.86
N LYS A 794 15.25 25.30 -17.90
CA LYS A 794 13.86 24.79 -17.92
C LYS A 794 13.12 25.35 -19.12
N LEU A 795 13.18 26.68 -19.29
CA LEU A 795 12.60 27.39 -20.43
C LEU A 795 13.24 26.97 -21.76
N ALA A 796 14.58 26.89 -21.82
CA ALA A 796 15.31 26.50 -23.02
C ALA A 796 14.90 25.10 -23.52
N LYS A 797 14.72 24.12 -22.62
CA LYS A 797 14.26 22.77 -22.99
C LYS A 797 12.85 22.80 -23.61
N ILE A 798 11.93 23.56 -23.03
CA ILE A 798 10.56 23.71 -23.55
C ILE A 798 10.61 24.34 -24.95
N CYS A 799 11.34 25.45 -25.10
CA CYS A 799 11.50 26.18 -26.37
C CYS A 799 12.07 25.28 -27.48
N SER A 800 13.05 24.42 -27.17
CA SER A 800 13.72 23.55 -28.15
C SER A 800 12.80 22.52 -28.83
N ASN A 801 11.61 22.28 -28.28
CA ASN A 801 10.61 21.38 -28.85
C ASN A 801 9.55 22.10 -29.71
N MET A 802 9.44 23.42 -29.64
CA MET A 802 8.34 24.16 -30.28
C MET A 802 8.41 24.18 -31.81
N ASN A 803 9.62 24.36 -32.35
CA ASN A 803 9.88 24.48 -33.78
C ASN A 803 10.64 23.26 -34.34
N LYS A 804 10.37 22.05 -33.82
CA LYS A 804 10.97 20.80 -34.31
C LYS A 804 10.22 20.24 -35.54
N PRO A 805 10.91 19.61 -36.52
CA PRO A 805 12.36 19.48 -36.67
C PRO A 805 13.04 20.68 -37.33
N ASN A 806 14.36 20.75 -37.19
CA ASN A 806 15.27 21.73 -37.77
C ASN A 806 14.82 23.19 -37.65
N GLY A 807 14.39 23.60 -36.46
CA GLY A 807 14.05 24.99 -36.15
C GLY A 807 14.58 25.43 -34.79
N GLN A 808 14.37 26.70 -34.46
CA GLN A 808 14.71 27.24 -33.16
C GLN A 808 13.62 28.16 -32.62
N PHE A 809 13.54 28.31 -31.30
CA PHE A 809 12.62 29.24 -30.64
C PHE A 809 13.37 30.09 -29.62
N VAL A 810 13.13 31.41 -29.67
CA VAL A 810 13.65 32.39 -28.71
C VAL A 810 12.51 32.81 -27.79
N LEU A 811 12.68 32.59 -26.49
CA LEU A 811 11.90 33.25 -25.46
C LEU A 811 12.73 34.42 -24.93
N PRO A 812 12.30 35.69 -25.11
CA PRO A 812 13.06 36.83 -24.62
C PRO A 812 13.34 36.76 -23.13
N ASN A 813 14.51 37.27 -22.71
CA ASN A 813 14.90 37.40 -21.30
C ASN A 813 14.18 38.56 -20.59
N ASP A 814 12.87 38.69 -20.83
CA ASP A 814 11.97 39.60 -20.11
C ASP A 814 11.09 38.82 -19.14
N ARG A 815 10.92 39.36 -17.93
CA ARG A 815 10.02 38.82 -16.91
C ARG A 815 8.57 38.73 -17.42
N GLY A 816 8.12 39.75 -18.15
CA GLY A 816 6.76 39.82 -18.70
C GLY A 816 6.50 38.73 -19.73
N GLU A 817 7.42 38.55 -20.70
CA GLU A 817 7.29 37.48 -21.70
C GLU A 817 7.43 36.08 -21.10
N ILE A 818 8.34 35.86 -20.15
CA ILE A 818 8.48 34.55 -19.49
C ILE A 818 7.20 34.15 -18.77
N LEU A 819 6.57 35.08 -18.03
CA LEU A 819 5.29 34.81 -17.36
C LEU A 819 4.13 34.68 -18.36
N ARG A 820 4.07 35.48 -19.44
CA ARG A 820 3.09 35.32 -20.54
C ARG A 820 3.22 33.97 -21.25
N PHE A 821 4.43 33.47 -21.39
CA PHE A 821 4.74 32.18 -22.01
C PHE A 821 4.30 31.02 -21.12
N MET A 822 4.75 31.00 -19.86
CA MET A 822 4.38 29.94 -18.92
C MET A 822 2.88 29.90 -18.64
N ALA A 823 2.21 31.04 -18.53
CA ALA A 823 0.78 31.11 -18.26
C ALA A 823 -0.10 30.36 -19.29
N LYS A 824 0.37 30.22 -20.54
CA LYS A 824 -0.34 29.51 -21.63
C LYS A 824 0.09 28.05 -21.79
N LEU A 825 1.10 27.60 -21.03
CA LEU A 825 1.70 26.29 -21.19
C LEU A 825 0.96 25.25 -20.34
N SER A 826 0.63 24.09 -20.92
CA SER A 826 0.22 22.92 -20.12
C SER A 826 1.40 22.42 -19.28
N PRO A 827 1.21 22.07 -17.98
CA PRO A 827 2.25 21.52 -17.14
C PRO A 827 2.98 20.32 -17.78
N ARG A 828 2.28 19.50 -18.57
CA ARG A 828 2.83 18.33 -19.26
C ARG A 828 3.99 18.63 -20.22
N LYS A 829 4.09 19.87 -20.73
CA LYS A 829 5.22 20.29 -21.59
C LYS A 829 6.49 20.63 -20.79
N VAL A 830 6.43 20.66 -19.46
CA VAL A 830 7.54 20.98 -18.56
C VAL A 830 8.26 19.71 -18.10
N ASN A 831 9.59 19.71 -18.15
CA ASN A 831 10.40 18.60 -17.66
C ASN A 831 10.19 18.41 -16.15
N GLY A 832 9.88 17.17 -15.75
CA GLY A 832 9.44 16.78 -14.40
C GLY A 832 7.96 16.37 -14.33
N VAL A 833 7.10 16.86 -15.24
CA VAL A 833 5.67 16.52 -15.24
C VAL A 833 5.38 15.30 -16.12
N GLY A 834 5.43 14.11 -15.51
CA GLY A 834 4.98 12.86 -16.14
C GLY A 834 3.45 12.70 -16.14
N ARG A 835 2.92 11.70 -16.88
CA ARG A 835 1.47 11.39 -17.00
C ARG A 835 0.73 11.32 -15.66
N VAL A 836 1.43 10.85 -14.61
CA VAL A 836 0.90 10.71 -13.24
C VAL A 836 0.63 12.08 -12.61
N LEU A 837 1.63 12.96 -12.59
CA LEU A 837 1.50 14.30 -12.01
C LEU A 837 0.62 15.20 -12.88
N GLU A 838 0.66 15.03 -14.21
CA GLU A 838 -0.28 15.67 -15.14
C GLU A 838 -1.73 15.39 -14.75
N ARG A 839 -2.11 14.11 -14.58
CA ARG A 839 -3.47 13.75 -14.19
C ARG A 839 -3.80 14.31 -12.80
N GLN A 840 -2.94 14.11 -11.80
CA GLN A 840 -3.15 14.63 -10.44
C GLN A 840 -3.36 16.17 -10.39
N LEU A 841 -2.68 16.93 -11.25
CA LEU A 841 -2.86 18.38 -11.38
C LEU A 841 -4.17 18.73 -12.10
N ALA A 842 -4.47 18.07 -13.22
CA ALA A 842 -5.66 18.34 -14.02
C ALA A 842 -6.97 18.13 -13.25
N GLU A 843 -7.01 17.09 -12.40
CA GLU A 843 -8.17 16.69 -11.60
C GLU A 843 -8.44 17.71 -10.47
N ILE A 844 -7.40 18.28 -9.83
CA ILE A 844 -7.57 19.39 -8.88
C ILE A 844 -7.88 20.75 -9.55
N GLY A 845 -7.89 20.82 -10.88
CA GLY A 845 -8.23 22.00 -11.66
C GLY A 845 -7.05 22.73 -12.33
N ILE A 846 -5.82 22.22 -12.24
CA ILE A 846 -4.61 22.84 -12.81
C ILE A 846 -4.36 22.26 -14.21
N LYS A 847 -4.75 23.00 -15.26
CA LYS A 847 -4.63 22.57 -16.67
C LYS A 847 -3.54 23.35 -17.42
N THR A 848 -3.19 24.53 -16.93
CA THR A 848 -2.12 25.42 -17.37
C THR A 848 -1.16 25.71 -16.22
N CYS A 849 0.05 26.23 -16.51
CA CYS A 849 0.96 26.66 -15.44
C CYS A 849 0.51 27.96 -14.75
N ALA A 850 -0.48 28.70 -15.29
CA ALA A 850 -1.10 29.84 -14.61
C ALA A 850 -1.95 29.39 -13.40
N ASP A 851 -2.69 28.29 -13.54
CA ASP A 851 -3.62 27.77 -12.53
C ASP A 851 -2.93 27.37 -11.22
N ILE A 852 -1.61 27.12 -11.28
CA ILE A 852 -0.75 26.86 -10.12
C ILE A 852 -0.85 27.99 -9.07
N TYR A 853 -0.94 29.25 -9.49
CA TYR A 853 -0.92 30.40 -8.57
C TYR A 853 -2.20 30.56 -7.74
N PRO A 854 -3.43 30.45 -8.30
CA PRO A 854 -4.65 30.31 -7.52
C PRO A 854 -4.58 29.21 -6.46
N TYR A 855 -4.04 28.02 -6.79
CA TYR A 855 -4.02 26.88 -5.87
C TYR A 855 -2.83 26.87 -4.88
N ARG A 856 -1.95 27.87 -4.88
CA ARG A 856 -0.64 27.83 -4.17
C ARG A 856 -0.70 27.47 -2.67
N GLN A 857 -1.75 27.89 -1.96
CA GLN A 857 -1.95 27.55 -0.55
C GLN A 857 -2.23 26.04 -0.30
N PHE A 858 -2.85 25.36 -1.27
CA PHE A 858 -3.19 23.93 -1.19
C PHE A 858 -2.04 23.02 -1.63
N LEU A 859 -1.19 23.49 -2.56
CA LEU A 859 -0.16 22.67 -3.20
C LEU A 859 0.79 22.00 -2.20
N ARG A 860 1.22 22.72 -1.16
CA ARG A 860 2.11 22.17 -0.12
C ARG A 860 1.41 21.08 0.72
N PRO A 861 0.23 21.30 1.33
CA PRO A 861 -0.56 20.22 1.95
C PRO A 861 -0.89 19.02 1.05
N LEU A 862 -1.15 19.23 -0.25
CA LEU A 862 -1.59 18.17 -1.17
C LEU A 862 -0.43 17.30 -1.69
N PHE A 863 0.72 17.90 -2.04
CA PHE A 863 1.80 17.21 -2.75
C PHE A 863 3.13 17.15 -1.98
N GLY A 864 3.26 17.88 -0.87
CA GLY A 864 4.48 17.97 -0.07
C GLY A 864 5.52 18.94 -0.65
N ASP A 865 6.45 19.34 0.21
CA ASP A 865 7.32 20.51 0.05
C ASP A 865 8.08 20.54 -1.29
N LYS A 866 8.76 19.45 -1.67
CA LYS A 866 9.51 19.35 -2.95
C LYS A 866 8.63 19.60 -4.18
N ALA A 867 7.45 18.98 -4.23
CA ALA A 867 6.55 19.07 -5.37
C ALA A 867 5.94 20.47 -5.46
N TYR A 868 5.63 21.05 -4.30
CA TYR A 868 5.20 22.44 -4.17
C TYR A 868 6.28 23.43 -4.64
N GLU A 869 7.53 23.34 -4.16
CA GLU A 869 8.65 24.19 -4.59
C GLU A 869 8.90 24.08 -6.09
N PHE A 870 8.88 22.86 -6.64
CA PHE A 870 8.96 22.61 -8.08
C PHE A 870 7.83 23.34 -8.83
N LEU A 871 6.58 23.20 -8.39
CA LEU A 871 5.41 23.83 -9.03
C LEU A 871 5.46 25.36 -8.98
N ILE A 872 5.90 25.96 -7.87
CA ILE A 872 6.09 27.41 -7.77
C ILE A 872 7.20 27.88 -8.74
N ASN A 873 8.31 27.14 -8.85
CA ASN A 873 9.34 27.41 -9.86
C ASN A 873 8.80 27.26 -11.30
N VAL A 874 7.88 26.33 -11.56
CA VAL A 874 7.21 26.19 -12.86
C VAL A 874 6.28 27.37 -13.16
N TYR A 875 5.45 27.81 -12.21
CA TYR A 875 4.62 29.02 -12.37
C TYR A 875 5.45 30.26 -12.71
N LEU A 876 6.55 30.47 -11.99
CA LEU A 876 7.45 31.62 -12.20
C LEU A 876 8.37 31.48 -13.43
N GLY A 877 8.37 30.33 -14.11
CA GLY A 877 9.27 30.05 -15.24
C GLY A 877 10.76 30.01 -14.86
N LEU A 878 11.07 29.62 -13.62
CA LEU A 878 12.43 29.59 -13.06
C LEU A 878 13.11 28.24 -13.29
N GLY A 879 14.44 28.25 -13.20
CA GLY A 879 15.31 27.09 -13.35
C GLY A 879 16.78 27.51 -13.34
N ARG A 880 17.71 26.55 -13.37
CA ARG A 880 19.15 26.85 -13.35
C ARG A 880 19.58 27.75 -14.53
N THR A 881 20.34 28.80 -14.22
CA THR A 881 21.08 29.61 -15.20
C THR A 881 22.56 29.20 -15.27
N LYS A 882 23.13 28.68 -14.18
CA LYS A 882 24.43 28.01 -14.19
C LYS A 882 24.34 26.66 -14.93
N ILE A 883 25.15 26.52 -15.98
CA ILE A 883 25.43 25.26 -16.69
C ILE A 883 26.85 24.82 -16.31
N GLN A 884 27.07 23.50 -16.19
CA GLN A 884 28.40 22.92 -15.94
C GLN A 884 28.46 21.48 -16.47
N PRO A 885 29.64 20.93 -16.80
CA PRO A 885 29.77 19.59 -17.35
C PRO A 885 29.15 18.51 -16.46
N ALA A 886 28.57 17.48 -17.09
CA ALA A 886 27.87 16.41 -16.38
C ALA A 886 28.80 15.62 -15.42
N GLU A 887 30.10 15.64 -15.70
CA GLU A 887 31.18 15.03 -14.93
C GLU A 887 31.53 15.80 -13.64
N GLU A 888 31.07 17.05 -13.49
CA GLU A 888 31.22 17.83 -12.25
C GLU A 888 30.14 17.52 -11.20
N TYR A 889 29.11 16.73 -11.55
CA TYR A 889 28.05 16.32 -10.63
C TYR A 889 28.37 15.02 -9.89
N GLU A 890 28.02 14.96 -8.60
CA GLU A 890 28.15 13.72 -7.82
C GLU A 890 27.17 12.65 -8.32
N ARG A 891 27.71 11.60 -8.94
CA ARG A 891 26.95 10.39 -9.29
C ARG A 891 26.54 9.66 -8.01
N LYS A 892 25.22 9.51 -7.81
CA LYS A 892 24.64 8.89 -6.60
C LYS A 892 24.52 7.36 -6.69
N SER A 893 24.43 6.80 -7.89
CA SER A 893 24.36 5.35 -8.11
C SER A 893 24.96 4.89 -9.45
N VAL A 894 25.30 3.61 -9.52
CA VAL A 894 25.62 2.85 -10.75
C VAL A 894 24.83 1.55 -10.69
N GLY A 895 24.19 1.15 -11.78
CA GLY A 895 23.43 -0.08 -11.85
C GLY A 895 23.27 -0.57 -13.28
N THR A 896 22.98 -1.86 -13.43
CA THR A 896 22.69 -2.50 -14.71
C THR A 896 21.52 -3.46 -14.54
N GLU A 897 20.62 -3.51 -15.52
CA GLU A 897 19.46 -4.38 -15.55
C GLU A 897 19.13 -4.83 -16.97
N SER A 898 18.56 -6.02 -17.10
CA SER A 898 18.28 -6.64 -18.41
C SER A 898 16.95 -7.38 -18.40
N THR A 899 16.23 -7.31 -19.52
CA THR A 899 14.95 -8.02 -19.72
C THR A 899 15.17 -9.26 -20.58
N PHE A 900 14.63 -10.39 -20.14
CA PHE A 900 14.75 -11.70 -20.76
C PHE A 900 13.37 -12.35 -20.95
N LYS A 901 13.33 -13.52 -21.62
CA LYS A 901 12.14 -14.37 -21.70
C LYS A 901 11.83 -14.94 -20.30
N ASP A 902 10.55 -15.07 -19.93
CA ASP A 902 10.12 -15.55 -18.62
C ASP A 902 10.90 -16.81 -18.15
N MET A 903 11.63 -16.69 -17.04
CA MET A 903 12.40 -17.78 -16.41
C MET A 903 11.80 -18.13 -15.03
N SER A 904 11.84 -19.40 -14.63
CA SER A 904 11.31 -19.90 -13.35
C SER A 904 12.26 -20.86 -12.62
N ASP A 905 13.46 -21.05 -13.14
CA ASP A 905 14.45 -22.00 -12.63
C ASP A 905 15.43 -21.29 -11.69
N PRO A 906 15.52 -21.68 -10.40
CA PRO A 906 16.46 -21.10 -9.45
C PRO A 906 17.93 -21.14 -9.91
N GLN A 907 18.34 -22.14 -10.71
CA GLN A 907 19.69 -22.19 -11.27
C GLN A 907 19.89 -21.08 -12.31
N GLN A 908 18.95 -20.91 -13.24
CA GLN A 908 18.99 -19.82 -14.23
C GLN A 908 18.94 -18.44 -13.56
N PHE A 909 18.24 -18.29 -12.43
CA PHE A 909 18.31 -17.07 -11.62
C PHE A 909 19.71 -16.83 -11.04
N ARG A 910 20.41 -17.87 -10.54
CA ARG A 910 21.81 -17.73 -10.09
C ARG A 910 22.77 -17.38 -11.23
N GLU A 911 22.60 -18.00 -12.39
CA GLU A 911 23.44 -17.74 -13.56
C GLU A 911 23.25 -16.32 -14.09
N LYS A 912 22.00 -15.83 -14.24
CA LYS A 912 21.72 -14.46 -14.65
C LYS A 912 22.11 -13.43 -13.58
N LEU A 913 22.00 -13.75 -12.29
CA LEU A 913 22.49 -12.88 -11.21
C LEU A 913 24.01 -12.71 -11.26
N LYS A 914 24.75 -13.81 -11.53
CA LYS A 914 26.21 -13.77 -11.71
C LYS A 914 26.60 -12.92 -12.92
N TRP A 915 25.95 -13.10 -14.07
CA TRP A 915 26.15 -12.26 -15.25
C TRP A 915 25.87 -10.78 -14.95
N THR A 916 24.79 -10.49 -14.23
CA THR A 916 24.43 -9.10 -13.85
C THR A 916 25.48 -8.48 -12.92
N ALA A 917 26.11 -9.26 -12.04
CA ALA A 917 27.23 -8.82 -11.22
C ALA A 917 28.52 -8.58 -12.04
N GLU A 918 28.76 -9.37 -13.10
CA GLU A 918 29.90 -9.23 -14.02
C GLU A 918 29.77 -8.00 -14.93
N GLU A 919 28.57 -7.67 -15.42
CA GLU A 919 28.33 -6.40 -16.11
C GLU A 919 28.43 -5.20 -15.15
N LEU A 920 27.89 -5.31 -13.92
CA LEU A 920 27.96 -4.22 -12.94
C LEU A 920 29.41 -3.89 -12.53
N GLU A 921 30.30 -4.88 -12.42
CA GLU A 921 31.73 -4.62 -12.20
C GLU A 921 32.34 -3.80 -13.34
N LYS A 922 32.00 -4.07 -14.61
CA LYS A 922 32.49 -3.28 -15.75
C LYS A 922 32.03 -1.83 -15.66
N ASP A 923 30.76 -1.60 -15.31
CA ASP A 923 30.21 -0.26 -15.16
C ASP A 923 30.78 0.50 -13.96
N MET A 924 30.92 -0.14 -12.80
CA MET A 924 31.53 0.46 -11.62
C MET A 924 33.02 0.77 -11.83
N LYS A 925 33.73 -0.09 -12.57
CA LYS A 925 35.11 0.15 -13.02
C LYS A 925 35.21 1.31 -14.01
N ARG A 926 34.30 1.40 -14.99
CA ARG A 926 34.20 2.50 -15.97
C ARG A 926 33.87 3.84 -15.32
N ALA A 927 33.05 3.83 -14.27
CA ALA A 927 32.69 5.01 -13.49
C ALA A 927 33.67 5.33 -12.34
N GLU A 928 34.71 4.51 -12.13
CA GLU A 928 35.70 4.62 -11.06
C GLU A 928 35.10 4.74 -9.64
N VAL A 929 34.19 3.83 -9.28
CA VAL A 929 33.46 3.84 -7.99
C VAL A 929 33.30 2.46 -7.34
N LYS A 930 33.08 2.47 -6.02
CA LYS A 930 32.57 1.35 -5.21
C LYS A 930 31.28 1.74 -4.52
N GLY A 931 30.34 0.83 -4.29
CA GLY A 931 29.09 1.12 -3.56
C GLY A 931 29.06 0.52 -2.16
N ARG A 932 28.50 1.23 -1.18
CA ARG A 932 28.24 0.68 0.16
C ARG A 932 26.88 -0.02 0.28
N THR A 933 25.89 0.39 -0.51
CA THR A 933 24.56 -0.24 -0.51
C THR A 933 24.38 -0.99 -1.82
N LEU A 934 23.98 -2.27 -1.73
CA LEU A 934 23.67 -3.11 -2.88
C LEU A 934 22.16 -3.34 -2.94
N VAL A 935 21.57 -3.08 -4.11
CA VAL A 935 20.15 -3.23 -4.40
C VAL A 935 19.98 -4.31 -5.48
N LEU A 936 19.15 -5.30 -5.21
CA LEU A 936 18.62 -6.24 -6.19
C LEU A 936 17.26 -5.74 -6.67
N LYS A 937 17.09 -5.65 -7.99
CA LYS A 937 15.82 -5.35 -8.66
C LYS A 937 15.42 -6.57 -9.50
N VAL A 938 14.18 -7.02 -9.36
CA VAL A 938 13.58 -8.03 -10.23
C VAL A 938 12.24 -7.54 -10.76
N LYS A 939 11.84 -8.02 -11.94
CA LYS A 939 10.47 -7.85 -12.45
C LYS A 939 9.87 -9.23 -12.69
N LEU A 940 8.67 -9.46 -12.17
CA LEU A 940 7.91 -10.67 -12.48
C LEU A 940 7.44 -10.68 -13.93
N HIS A 941 7.07 -11.85 -14.44
CA HIS A 941 6.46 -11.98 -15.76
C HIS A 941 5.18 -11.14 -15.95
N THR A 942 4.52 -10.80 -14.84
CA THR A 942 3.28 -10.01 -14.70
C THR A 942 3.55 -8.51 -14.50
N TYR A 943 4.79 -8.08 -14.75
CA TYR A 943 5.26 -6.68 -14.79
C TYR A 943 5.36 -5.94 -13.44
N GLU A 944 5.02 -6.57 -12.32
CA GLU A 944 5.34 -6.09 -10.98
C GLU A 944 6.87 -6.01 -10.79
N VAL A 945 7.33 -4.92 -10.19
CA VAL A 945 8.75 -4.69 -9.87
C VAL A 945 8.95 -4.85 -8.37
N PHE A 946 9.96 -5.61 -7.99
CA PHE A 946 10.38 -5.75 -6.60
C PHE A 946 11.83 -5.30 -6.46
N THR A 947 12.08 -4.45 -5.46
CA THR A 947 13.42 -4.06 -5.02
C THR A 947 13.68 -4.57 -3.60
N ARG A 948 14.92 -4.94 -3.33
CA ARG A 948 15.44 -5.32 -2.00
C ARG A 948 16.87 -4.80 -1.89
N GLN A 949 17.28 -4.31 -0.72
CA GLN A 949 18.61 -3.73 -0.53
C GLN A 949 19.29 -4.17 0.76
N ILE A 950 20.62 -4.12 0.76
CA ILE A 950 21.48 -4.37 1.92
C ILE A 950 22.58 -3.29 2.01
N VAL A 951 22.82 -2.78 3.21
CA VAL A 951 23.96 -1.90 3.51
C VAL A 951 25.13 -2.77 3.95
N LEU A 952 26.30 -2.59 3.32
CA LEU A 952 27.46 -3.47 3.49
C LEU A 952 28.53 -2.82 4.40
N PRO A 953 29.27 -3.62 5.19
CA PRO A 953 30.30 -3.12 6.10
C PRO A 953 31.54 -2.54 5.39
N ARG A 954 31.69 -2.78 4.09
CA ARG A 954 32.70 -2.15 3.22
C ARG A 954 32.10 -1.84 1.85
N ALA A 955 32.65 -0.83 1.17
CA ALA A 955 32.28 -0.57 -0.21
C ALA A 955 32.82 -1.67 -1.15
N ILE A 956 31.98 -2.16 -2.06
CA ILE A 956 32.30 -3.25 -3.00
C ILE A 956 32.22 -2.79 -4.46
N CYS A 957 32.84 -3.54 -5.36
CA CYS A 957 32.81 -3.31 -6.82
C CYS A 957 33.14 -4.55 -7.67
N LEU A 958 33.59 -5.65 -7.05
CA LEU A 958 33.99 -6.87 -7.75
C LEU A 958 32.77 -7.78 -7.95
N ALA A 959 32.64 -8.44 -9.10
CA ALA A 959 31.52 -9.32 -9.41
C ALA A 959 31.35 -10.44 -8.38
N GLY A 960 32.45 -10.96 -7.83
CA GLY A 960 32.43 -11.96 -6.75
C GLY A 960 31.79 -11.44 -5.45
N ASP A 961 32.08 -10.19 -5.06
CA ASP A 961 31.43 -9.54 -3.90
C ASP A 961 29.95 -9.27 -4.21
N LEU A 962 29.67 -8.68 -5.37
CA LEU A 962 28.33 -8.28 -5.82
C LEU A 962 27.39 -9.50 -5.89
N TYR A 963 27.87 -10.62 -6.43
CA TYR A 963 27.15 -11.89 -6.45
C TYR A 963 26.97 -12.48 -5.04
N HIS A 964 28.04 -12.57 -4.25
CA HIS A 964 27.98 -13.14 -2.90
C HIS A 964 26.97 -12.43 -1.99
N PHE A 965 26.91 -11.10 -2.04
CA PHE A 965 25.96 -10.32 -1.23
C PHE A 965 24.54 -10.24 -1.82
N SER A 966 24.33 -10.52 -3.11
CA SER A 966 22.99 -10.53 -3.72
C SER A 966 22.30 -11.90 -3.70
N VAL A 967 23.05 -13.01 -3.65
CA VAL A 967 22.47 -14.37 -3.55
C VAL A 967 21.54 -14.55 -2.33
N PRO A 968 21.86 -14.07 -1.10
CA PRO A 968 20.94 -14.13 0.03
C PRO A 968 19.68 -13.28 -0.17
N ILE A 969 19.78 -12.16 -0.91
CA ILE A 969 18.64 -11.28 -1.22
C ILE A 969 17.69 -11.98 -2.20
N LEU A 970 18.25 -12.66 -3.22
CA LEU A 970 17.49 -13.47 -4.16
C LEU A 970 16.86 -14.69 -3.48
N ALA A 971 17.61 -15.40 -2.63
CA ALA A 971 17.08 -16.54 -1.86
C ALA A 971 15.88 -16.13 -1.00
N LYS A 972 15.97 -14.98 -0.31
CA LYS A 972 14.84 -14.46 0.46
C LYS A 972 13.63 -14.09 -0.41
N LEU A 973 13.84 -13.62 -1.65
CA LEU A 973 12.74 -13.40 -2.61
C LEU A 973 12.10 -14.72 -3.09
N GLU A 974 12.89 -15.78 -3.27
CA GLU A 974 12.36 -17.13 -3.60
C GLU A 974 11.59 -17.75 -2.42
N GLU A 975 11.98 -17.44 -1.18
CA GLU A 975 11.25 -17.81 0.05
C GLU A 975 9.97 -16.97 0.26
N GLU A 976 10.04 -15.65 0.03
CA GLU A 976 8.89 -14.74 0.09
C GLU A 976 7.85 -15.03 -1.02
N MET A 977 8.29 -15.54 -2.18
CA MET A 977 7.45 -15.77 -3.36
C MET A 977 7.76 -17.12 -4.05
N PRO A 978 7.34 -18.26 -3.46
CA PRO A 978 7.60 -19.60 -4.01
C PRO A 978 7.06 -19.77 -5.44
N GLY A 979 7.91 -20.25 -6.35
CA GLY A 979 7.54 -20.48 -7.75
C GLY A 979 7.50 -19.21 -8.62
N MET A 980 8.04 -18.07 -8.16
CA MET A 980 8.06 -16.84 -8.94
C MET A 980 8.70 -17.00 -10.34
N MET A 981 8.13 -16.32 -11.34
CA MET A 981 8.66 -16.27 -12.70
C MET A 981 9.20 -14.87 -13.00
N LEU A 982 10.49 -14.74 -13.28
CA LEU A 982 11.16 -13.45 -13.55
C LEU A 982 11.25 -13.18 -15.06
N ARG A 983 11.13 -11.90 -15.43
CA ARG A 983 11.40 -11.37 -16.79
C ARG A 983 12.51 -10.32 -16.83
N LEU A 984 12.94 -9.80 -15.68
CA LEU A 984 14.06 -8.87 -15.57
C LEU A 984 14.78 -9.09 -14.25
N MET A 985 16.09 -8.89 -14.28
CA MET A 985 16.97 -8.85 -13.12
C MET A 985 17.99 -7.72 -13.31
N GLY A 986 18.31 -7.04 -12.22
CA GLY A 986 19.27 -5.94 -12.18
C GLY A 986 19.92 -5.79 -10.81
N LEU A 987 21.16 -5.28 -10.81
CA LEU A 987 21.89 -4.90 -9.61
C LEU A 987 22.24 -3.42 -9.68
N ARG A 988 22.07 -2.70 -8.57
CA ARG A 988 22.41 -1.28 -8.42
C ARG A 988 23.19 -1.07 -7.13
N CYS A 989 24.31 -0.36 -7.23
CA CYS A 989 25.06 0.16 -6.10
C CYS A 989 24.74 1.64 -5.85
N THR A 990 24.43 1.99 -4.61
CA THR A 990 24.30 3.39 -4.14
C THR A 990 25.31 3.66 -3.01
N HIS A 991 25.35 4.91 -2.51
CA HIS A 991 26.34 5.36 -1.52
C HIS A 991 27.76 5.14 -2.04
N LEU A 992 28.08 5.82 -3.14
CA LEU A 992 29.29 5.58 -3.92
C LEU A 992 30.53 6.19 -3.25
N VAL A 993 31.66 5.52 -3.45
CA VAL A 993 33.00 5.92 -2.99
C VAL A 993 33.92 5.88 -4.20
N SER A 994 34.51 7.02 -4.56
CA SER A 994 35.43 7.14 -5.69
C SER A 994 36.66 6.22 -5.53
N THR A 995 37.09 5.58 -6.61
CA THR A 995 38.36 4.84 -6.71
C THR A 995 39.46 5.64 -7.39
N LYS A 996 39.19 6.88 -7.80
CA LYS A 996 40.23 7.78 -8.31
C LYS A 996 41.31 7.93 -7.23
N LYS A 997 42.58 7.76 -7.61
CA LYS A 997 43.70 7.98 -6.68
C LYS A 997 43.63 9.43 -6.20
N PRO A 998 43.68 9.70 -4.88
CA PRO A 998 43.73 11.08 -4.40
C PRO A 998 44.99 11.74 -4.96
N ASP A 999 44.86 12.95 -5.48
CA ASP A 999 46.02 13.76 -5.85
C ASP A 999 46.86 13.98 -4.58
N THR A 1000 48.08 13.46 -4.61
CA THR A 1000 49.02 13.54 -3.50
C THR A 1000 49.35 14.98 -3.09
N MET A 1001 49.18 15.98 -3.96
CA MET A 1001 49.36 17.38 -3.58
C MET A 1001 48.16 17.96 -2.83
N ALA A 1002 46.93 17.51 -3.12
CA ALA A 1002 45.74 17.93 -2.41
C ALA A 1002 45.74 17.45 -0.94
N PHE A 1003 46.30 16.27 -0.67
CA PHE A 1003 46.41 15.70 0.68
C PHE A 1003 47.34 16.50 1.62
N PHE A 1004 48.33 17.20 1.08
CA PHE A 1004 49.27 18.05 1.85
C PHE A 1004 48.90 19.53 1.88
N GLY A 1005 47.68 19.90 1.45
CA GLY A 1005 47.15 21.27 1.60
C GLY A 1005 47.70 22.32 0.62
N PHE A 1006 48.61 21.95 -0.29
CA PHE A 1006 49.19 22.86 -1.29
C PHE A 1006 48.26 23.05 -2.49
N ARG A 1007 47.19 23.86 -2.34
CA ARG A 1007 46.48 24.42 -3.49
C ARG A 1007 47.38 25.44 -4.22
N PRO A 1008 47.63 25.30 -5.53
CA PRO A 1008 48.31 26.34 -6.30
C PRO A 1008 47.48 27.63 -6.31
N ARG A 1009 48.08 28.74 -5.87
CA ARG A 1009 47.45 30.07 -5.89
C ARG A 1009 47.33 30.55 -7.34
N ARG A 1010 46.11 30.64 -7.88
CA ARG A 1010 45.85 31.42 -9.11
C ARG A 1010 46.00 32.92 -8.81
N PRO A 1011 46.45 33.76 -9.77
CA PRO A 1011 46.71 35.18 -9.51
C PRO A 1011 45.46 36.00 -9.19
N ASP A 1012 45.63 37.07 -8.41
CA ASP A 1012 44.56 37.92 -7.87
C ASP A 1012 44.09 39.03 -8.83
N ALA A 1013 42.78 39.29 -8.89
CA ALA A 1013 42.13 40.51 -9.38
C ALA A 1013 40.66 40.56 -8.91
N LEU A 1014 40.10 41.67 -8.38
CA LEU A 1014 40.71 42.93 -7.93
C LEU A 1014 39.76 43.66 -6.95
N ALA A 1015 40.30 44.22 -5.85
CA ALA A 1015 39.71 45.20 -4.92
C ALA A 1015 38.42 44.88 -4.11
N SER A 1016 38.45 45.28 -2.83
CA SER A 1016 37.28 45.56 -1.99
C SER A 1016 37.38 46.99 -1.45
N PRO A 1017 36.26 47.67 -1.19
CA PRO A 1017 35.95 48.16 0.18
C PRO A 1017 34.43 48.05 0.50
N GLU A 1018 33.88 48.25 1.71
CA GLU A 1018 34.43 48.49 3.06
C GLU A 1018 33.44 47.96 4.15
N LYS A 1019 33.47 48.51 5.38
CA LYS A 1019 32.64 48.12 6.55
C LYS A 1019 32.00 49.39 7.15
N ALA A 1020 30.91 49.40 7.92
CA ALA A 1020 30.13 48.35 8.62
C ALA A 1020 28.63 48.80 8.65
N PRO A 1021 27.69 48.38 9.56
CA PRO A 1021 27.76 47.52 10.75
C PRO A 1021 26.72 46.37 10.81
N ARG A 1022 26.70 45.64 11.93
CA ARG A 1022 25.73 44.57 12.23
C ARG A 1022 24.38 45.13 12.71
N LEU A 1023 23.28 44.52 12.27
CA LEU A 1023 22.05 44.43 13.08
C LEU A 1023 21.96 43.04 13.73
N VAL A 1024 21.14 42.91 14.77
CA VAL A 1024 20.96 41.66 15.52
C VAL A 1024 19.95 40.77 14.81
N HIS A 1025 20.23 39.46 14.75
CA HIS A 1025 19.25 38.43 14.44
C HIS A 1025 19.28 37.36 15.53
N PHE A 1026 18.09 36.99 16.03
CA PHE A 1026 17.91 35.83 16.88
C PHE A 1026 18.01 34.57 16.01
N GLY A 1027 18.74 33.57 16.50
CA GLY A 1027 19.09 32.39 15.70
C GLY A 1027 18.08 31.24 15.83
N ALA A 1028 17.76 30.63 14.70
CA ALA A 1028 17.52 29.20 14.60
C ALA A 1028 18.41 28.69 13.45
N SER A 1029 19.16 27.60 13.69
CA SER A 1029 20.23 27.16 12.80
C SER A 1029 19.73 26.17 11.73
N GLY A 1030 19.96 26.51 10.46
CA GLY A 1030 19.95 25.56 9.34
C GLY A 1030 21.09 25.92 8.39
N GLU A 1031 21.91 24.94 8.01
CA GLU A 1031 23.03 25.13 7.09
C GLU A 1031 22.50 25.18 5.64
N LEU A 1032 22.93 26.19 4.88
CA LEU A 1032 22.60 26.35 3.46
C LEU A 1032 23.81 25.92 2.62
N ASP A 1033 23.79 24.67 2.15
CA ASP A 1033 24.77 24.15 1.19
C ASP A 1033 24.50 24.69 -0.23
N ASP A 1034 25.53 25.27 -0.86
CA ASP A 1034 25.49 25.84 -2.22
C ASP A 1034 25.66 24.75 -3.31
N ASP A 1035 24.76 23.76 -3.32
CA ASP A 1035 24.71 22.68 -4.31
C ASP A 1035 23.43 22.79 -5.18
N GLY A 1036 23.55 23.47 -6.32
CA GLY A 1036 22.46 23.82 -7.24
C GLY A 1036 21.83 22.67 -8.04
N TRP A 1037 21.46 21.56 -7.41
CA TRP A 1037 20.56 20.52 -7.92
C TRP A 1037 19.57 20.10 -6.84
N GLU A 1038 18.29 19.92 -7.21
CA GLU A 1038 17.25 19.40 -6.31
C GLU A 1038 17.71 18.08 -5.67
N ARG A 1039 18.02 18.11 -4.36
CA ARG A 1039 18.56 16.98 -3.62
C ARG A 1039 17.41 16.12 -3.11
N TRP A 1040 17.01 15.10 -3.88
CA TRP A 1040 15.98 14.13 -3.46
C TRP A 1040 16.54 13.14 -2.43
N PRO A 1041 16.14 13.18 -1.13
CA PRO A 1041 16.32 12.04 -0.22
C PRO A 1041 15.43 10.86 -0.63
N GLU A 1042 15.99 9.64 -0.56
CA GLU A 1042 15.35 8.39 -0.99
C GLU A 1042 14.21 7.89 -0.06
N GLU A 1043 14.03 8.51 1.11
CA GLU A 1043 13.15 7.98 2.18
C GLU A 1043 11.75 8.63 2.28
N SER A 1044 11.37 9.51 1.33
CA SER A 1044 10.05 10.15 1.30
C SER A 1044 9.12 9.69 0.16
N LEU A 1045 9.51 8.69 -0.63
CA LEU A 1045 8.74 8.17 -1.77
C LEU A 1045 8.83 6.65 -1.97
N LEU A 1046 8.76 5.87 -0.88
CA LEU A 1046 8.62 4.40 -0.92
C LEU A 1046 7.22 3.96 -1.39
N GLY A 1047 6.84 4.37 -2.60
CA GLY A 1047 5.52 4.15 -3.20
C GLY A 1047 5.35 4.66 -4.64
N LEU A 1048 6.40 5.16 -5.30
CA LEU A 1048 6.36 5.54 -6.73
C LEU A 1048 7.61 5.03 -7.48
N ASP A 1049 7.75 3.70 -7.60
CA ASP A 1049 8.69 3.09 -8.55
C ASP A 1049 8.23 3.37 -10.00
N ASN A 1050 8.61 4.54 -10.53
CA ASN A 1050 8.27 4.99 -11.88
C ASN A 1050 9.44 5.71 -12.58
N HIS A 1051 10.64 5.15 -12.44
CA HIS A 1051 11.75 5.40 -13.36
C HIS A 1051 11.77 4.33 -14.46
N GLU A 1052 11.13 4.63 -15.59
CA GLU A 1052 11.34 3.91 -16.86
C GLU A 1052 12.60 4.45 -17.56
N ASP A 1053 13.77 4.15 -17.00
CA ASP A 1053 15.04 4.59 -17.58
C ASP A 1053 15.39 3.76 -18.84
N PHE A 1054 15.47 4.43 -19.98
CA PHE A 1054 15.94 3.84 -21.23
C PHE A 1054 17.47 3.72 -21.24
N ARG A 1055 18.00 2.50 -21.07
CA ARG A 1055 19.09 1.90 -21.90
C ARG A 1055 19.67 0.62 -21.30
N ALA A 1056 19.23 -0.52 -21.84
CA ALA A 1056 20.08 -1.68 -22.15
C ALA A 1056 19.38 -2.51 -23.23
N VAL A 1057 20.12 -3.08 -24.16
CA VAL A 1057 19.61 -4.08 -25.12
C VAL A 1057 20.64 -5.19 -25.18
N ASP A 1058 20.29 -6.35 -24.61
CA ASP A 1058 21.11 -7.56 -24.67
C ASP A 1058 21.29 -7.96 -26.15
N ILE A 1059 22.54 -8.22 -26.55
CA ILE A 1059 22.92 -8.73 -27.87
C ILE A 1059 23.49 -10.13 -27.67
N GLU A 1060 22.87 -11.14 -28.28
CA GLU A 1060 23.48 -12.46 -28.41
C GLU A 1060 24.68 -12.38 -29.36
N SER A 1061 25.86 -12.72 -28.88
CA SER A 1061 27.09 -12.81 -29.68
C SER A 1061 27.40 -14.25 -30.04
N ASP A 1062 27.44 -14.56 -31.33
CA ASP A 1062 28.17 -15.71 -31.86
C ASP A 1062 28.85 -15.33 -33.19
N GLY A 1063 29.94 -16.01 -33.55
CA GLY A 1063 30.91 -15.45 -34.48
C GLY A 1063 31.57 -16.42 -35.46
N THR A 1064 31.78 -15.92 -36.68
CA THR A 1064 32.65 -16.48 -37.75
C THR A 1064 32.13 -17.80 -38.40
N ASN A 1065 32.23 -18.06 -39.72
CA ASN A 1065 32.97 -17.34 -40.78
C ASN A 1065 32.54 -17.80 -42.22
N ILE A 1066 33.01 -17.07 -43.24
CA ILE A 1066 33.18 -17.47 -44.68
C ILE A 1066 31.95 -17.46 -45.64
N ASP A 1067 31.95 -16.42 -46.49
CA ASP A 1067 31.65 -16.33 -47.94
C ASP A 1067 30.89 -17.44 -48.70
N SER A 1068 29.83 -17.09 -49.44
CA SER A 1068 29.92 -16.74 -50.89
C SER A 1068 28.57 -16.46 -51.58
N ASP A 1069 28.60 -15.54 -52.56
CA ASP A 1069 27.52 -15.21 -53.55
C ASP A 1069 27.75 -16.10 -54.83
N PRO A 1070 26.81 -16.30 -55.81
CA PRO A 1070 25.62 -15.49 -56.06
C PRO A 1070 24.29 -16.19 -56.46
N SER A 1071 23.26 -15.34 -56.51
CA SER A 1071 21.95 -15.47 -57.21
C SER A 1071 22.09 -15.75 -58.76
N PRO A 1072 21.03 -15.97 -59.60
CA PRO A 1072 19.65 -15.42 -59.50
C PRO A 1072 18.43 -16.21 -60.11
N ALA A 1073 17.24 -15.58 -60.02
CA ALA A 1073 16.22 -15.38 -61.10
C ALA A 1073 14.83 -16.09 -61.10
N ARG A 1074 13.78 -15.25 -60.89
CA ARG A 1074 12.58 -15.02 -61.75
C ARG A 1074 11.41 -16.04 -61.93
N ARG A 1075 10.28 -15.70 -61.26
CA ARG A 1075 8.95 -15.24 -61.80
C ARG A 1075 8.01 -16.12 -62.68
N HIS A 1076 6.76 -16.24 -62.17
CA HIS A 1076 5.41 -16.07 -62.81
C HIS A 1076 4.75 -17.11 -63.74
N GLY A 1077 3.42 -17.25 -63.57
CA GLY A 1077 2.42 -17.91 -64.47
C GLY A 1077 1.38 -18.72 -63.65
N LYS A 1078 0.08 -18.41 -63.46
CA LYS A 1078 -1.07 -18.01 -64.34
C LYS A 1078 -1.45 -19.09 -65.39
N GLU A 1079 -2.71 -19.47 -65.65
CA GLU A 1079 -4.07 -19.05 -65.15
C GLU A 1079 -5.16 -20.03 -65.71
N ILE A 1080 -6.46 -19.69 -65.57
CA ILE A 1080 -7.63 -20.06 -66.43
C ILE A 1080 -8.71 -21.00 -65.78
N LEU A 1081 -9.91 -20.39 -65.62
CA LEU A 1081 -11.27 -20.91 -65.37
C LEU A 1081 -12.12 -20.73 -66.69
N PRO A 1082 -13.45 -20.97 -66.81
CA PRO A 1082 -14.53 -21.25 -65.83
C PRO A 1082 -15.29 -22.58 -66.20
N ASN A 1083 -16.62 -22.82 -66.21
CA ASN A 1083 -17.89 -22.04 -66.15
C ASN A 1083 -19.08 -22.94 -65.66
N PRO A 1084 -20.40 -22.59 -65.70
CA PRO A 1084 -21.25 -22.75 -64.50
C PRO A 1084 -22.61 -23.47 -64.71
N VAL A 1085 -23.45 -23.50 -63.65
CA VAL A 1085 -24.95 -23.48 -63.56
C VAL A 1085 -25.32 -24.11 -62.20
N ARG A 1086 -25.77 -23.35 -61.18
CA ARG A 1086 -27.13 -22.81 -60.92
C ARG A 1086 -28.17 -23.86 -60.52
N GLU A 1087 -29.02 -23.67 -59.50
CA GLU A 1087 -29.11 -22.62 -58.45
C GLU A 1087 -30.04 -23.10 -57.32
N TYR A 1088 -29.78 -22.74 -56.05
CA TYR A 1088 -30.68 -22.55 -54.89
C TYR A 1088 -29.89 -22.78 -53.58
N ALA A 1089 -30.14 -21.95 -52.54
CA ALA A 1089 -29.19 -21.73 -51.45
C ALA A 1089 -29.52 -22.49 -50.14
N PRO A 1090 -28.52 -23.15 -49.50
CA PRO A 1090 -28.53 -23.54 -48.10
C PRO A 1090 -27.72 -22.55 -47.21
N VAL A 1091 -27.68 -22.82 -45.90
CA VAL A 1091 -26.92 -22.07 -44.90
C VAL A 1091 -25.41 -22.27 -45.09
N ASN A 1092 -24.62 -21.22 -44.85
CA ASN A 1092 -23.15 -21.31 -44.75
C ASN A 1092 -22.76 -21.66 -43.31
N ASP A 1093 -22.26 -22.88 -43.10
CA ASP A 1093 -21.38 -23.18 -41.96
C ASP A 1093 -20.00 -22.61 -42.29
N GLU A 1094 -19.51 -21.63 -41.53
CA GLU A 1094 -18.10 -21.22 -41.62
C GLU A 1094 -17.20 -22.35 -41.11
N MET A 1095 -15.97 -22.45 -41.64
CA MET A 1095 -14.93 -23.33 -41.11
C MET A 1095 -13.65 -22.53 -40.89
N TRP A 1096 -12.92 -22.86 -39.83
CA TRP A 1096 -11.74 -22.11 -39.40
C TRP A 1096 -10.47 -22.94 -39.62
N ASP A 1097 -9.55 -22.44 -40.44
CA ASP A 1097 -8.27 -23.12 -40.71
C ASP A 1097 -7.29 -22.97 -39.55
N CYS A 1098 -6.80 -24.09 -39.01
CA CYS A 1098 -5.79 -24.08 -37.95
C CYS A 1098 -4.46 -23.49 -38.47
N PRO A 1099 -3.95 -22.38 -37.92
CA PRO A 1099 -2.78 -21.67 -38.45
C PRO A 1099 -1.43 -22.40 -38.27
N ILE A 1100 -1.45 -23.61 -37.71
CA ILE A 1100 -0.26 -24.45 -37.47
C ILE A 1100 -0.20 -25.65 -38.42
N CYS A 1101 -1.34 -26.24 -38.78
CA CYS A 1101 -1.40 -27.41 -39.67
C CYS A 1101 -2.25 -27.21 -40.93
N ASN A 1102 -2.88 -26.04 -41.10
CA ASN A 1102 -3.78 -25.67 -42.19
C ASN A 1102 -4.86 -26.73 -42.50
N ARG A 1103 -5.45 -27.31 -41.44
CA ARG A 1103 -6.65 -28.14 -41.54
C ARG A 1103 -7.88 -27.34 -41.10
N PRO A 1104 -8.97 -27.30 -41.89
CA PRO A 1104 -10.21 -26.65 -41.50
C PRO A 1104 -10.88 -27.41 -40.35
N GLN A 1105 -11.27 -26.67 -39.32
CA GLN A 1105 -12.07 -27.13 -38.18
C GLN A 1105 -13.47 -26.52 -38.23
N ALA A 1106 -14.39 -27.04 -37.42
CA ALA A 1106 -15.67 -26.39 -37.15
C ALA A 1106 -15.48 -25.01 -36.50
N PRO A 1107 -16.44 -24.08 -36.63
CA PRO A 1107 -16.35 -22.71 -36.12
C PRO A 1107 -16.71 -22.66 -34.61
N ASP A 1108 -16.08 -23.53 -33.83
CA ASP A 1108 -16.26 -23.67 -32.39
C ASP A 1108 -14.96 -23.26 -31.71
N GLU A 1109 -14.98 -22.11 -31.02
CA GLU A 1109 -13.78 -21.52 -30.39
C GLU A 1109 -13.05 -22.50 -29.47
N ARG A 1110 -13.79 -23.38 -28.80
CA ARG A 1110 -13.22 -24.33 -27.86
C ARG A 1110 -12.47 -25.44 -28.58
N GLN A 1111 -13.11 -26.15 -29.52
CA GLN A 1111 -12.47 -27.21 -30.31
C GLN A 1111 -11.33 -26.67 -31.18
N PHE A 1112 -11.46 -25.44 -31.70
CA PHE A 1112 -10.39 -24.80 -32.47
C PHE A 1112 -9.15 -24.51 -31.63
N ASN A 1113 -9.32 -23.95 -30.42
CA ASN A 1113 -8.20 -23.69 -29.52
C ASN A 1113 -7.61 -24.99 -28.92
N GLU A 1114 -8.45 -25.96 -28.51
CA GLU A 1114 -7.98 -27.29 -28.06
C GLU A 1114 -7.17 -28.01 -29.17
N HIS A 1115 -7.54 -27.84 -30.44
CA HIS A 1115 -6.79 -28.34 -31.59
C HIS A 1115 -5.47 -27.59 -31.84
N ILE A 1116 -5.44 -26.26 -31.65
CA ILE A 1116 -4.22 -25.44 -31.73
C ILE A 1116 -3.23 -25.82 -30.63
N ASP A 1117 -3.70 -25.97 -29.38
CA ASP A 1117 -2.85 -26.37 -28.25
C ASP A 1117 -2.29 -27.79 -28.42
N LEU A 1118 -3.07 -28.72 -29.00
CA LEU A 1118 -2.58 -30.04 -29.39
C LEU A 1118 -1.43 -29.94 -30.43
N CYS A 1119 -1.54 -29.03 -31.40
CA CYS A 1119 -0.50 -28.77 -32.41
C CYS A 1119 0.74 -28.05 -31.84
N LEU A 1120 0.59 -27.27 -30.76
CA LEU A 1120 1.71 -26.65 -30.03
C LEU A 1120 2.43 -27.63 -29.08
N SER A 1121 1.80 -28.75 -28.73
CA SER A 1121 2.35 -29.73 -27.80
C SER A 1121 3.55 -30.50 -28.38
N ARG A 1122 4.52 -30.81 -27.51
CA ARG A 1122 5.92 -31.11 -27.90
C ARG A 1122 6.19 -32.50 -28.51
N GLN A 1123 5.17 -33.31 -28.78
CA GLN A 1123 5.31 -34.63 -29.42
C GLN A 1123 4.99 -34.59 -30.92
N THR A 1124 3.94 -33.89 -31.35
CA THR A 1124 3.50 -33.83 -32.75
C THR A 1124 4.60 -33.30 -33.69
N ILE A 1125 5.42 -32.34 -33.21
CA ILE A 1125 6.55 -31.76 -33.94
C ILE A 1125 7.70 -32.78 -34.18
N ARG A 1126 7.77 -33.88 -33.42
CA ARG A 1126 8.74 -34.97 -33.65
C ARG A 1126 8.27 -36.01 -34.65
N GLU A 1127 6.95 -36.19 -34.81
CA GLU A 1127 6.36 -37.18 -35.71
C GLU A 1127 6.15 -36.58 -37.11
N ALA A 1128 5.79 -35.30 -37.20
CA ALA A 1128 5.72 -34.52 -38.46
C ALA A 1128 7.07 -34.28 -39.18
N VAL A 1129 8.15 -34.91 -38.73
CA VAL A 1129 9.49 -34.90 -39.37
C VAL A 1129 9.82 -36.28 -39.97
N HIS A 1130 8.95 -37.29 -39.81
CA HIS A 1130 9.25 -38.68 -40.18
C HIS A 1130 8.30 -39.35 -41.19
N GLU A 1131 7.23 -38.67 -41.62
CA GLU A 1131 6.35 -39.05 -42.73
C GLU A 1131 6.28 -37.85 -43.71
N ASP A 1132 6.56 -37.96 -45.01
CA ASP A 1132 6.90 -39.12 -45.83
C ASP A 1132 7.92 -38.75 -46.94
N MET A 1133 8.81 -39.69 -47.29
CA MET A 1133 9.55 -39.65 -48.57
C MET A 1133 9.02 -40.74 -49.51
N PRO A 1134 8.84 -40.46 -50.81
CA PRO A 1134 8.24 -41.42 -51.74
C PRO A 1134 9.12 -42.67 -52.00
N PRO A 1135 8.50 -43.81 -52.36
CA PRO A 1135 9.14 -45.13 -52.29
C PRO A 1135 10.14 -45.46 -53.40
N ALA A 1136 10.98 -46.46 -53.12
CA ALA A 1136 12.15 -46.84 -53.93
C ALA A 1136 11.88 -47.87 -55.06
N PRO A 1137 12.80 -47.97 -56.04
CA PRO A 1137 13.00 -49.18 -56.86
C PRO A 1137 14.15 -50.07 -56.34
N LEU A 1138 14.13 -51.36 -56.69
CA LEU A 1138 15.02 -52.40 -56.14
C LEU A 1138 16.36 -52.58 -56.90
N SER A 1139 17.44 -52.99 -56.18
CA SER A 1139 18.28 -54.14 -56.61
C SER A 1139 19.31 -54.67 -55.58
N ARG A 1140 19.13 -55.94 -55.17
CA ARG A 1140 20.11 -57.04 -54.89
C ARG A 1140 21.52 -56.80 -54.27
N SER A 1141 21.80 -57.63 -53.23
CA SER A 1141 23.11 -58.26 -52.84
C SER A 1141 24.27 -57.37 -52.34
N THR A 1142 25.18 -57.79 -51.43
CA THR A 1142 25.53 -59.14 -50.92
C THR A 1142 26.02 -59.13 -49.45
N THR A 1143 26.01 -60.30 -48.81
CA THR A 1143 26.52 -60.72 -47.47
C THR A 1143 28.02 -61.15 -47.49
N PRO A 1144 28.71 -61.58 -46.37
CA PRO A 1144 28.53 -61.38 -44.89
C PRO A 1144 29.84 -61.26 -44.01
N ASP A 1145 29.65 -61.20 -42.67
CA ASP A 1145 30.37 -61.91 -41.56
C ASP A 1145 31.71 -61.41 -40.90
N VAL A 1146 32.06 -62.09 -39.78
CA VAL A 1146 33.34 -62.27 -39.05
C VAL A 1146 33.66 -61.43 -37.78
N LYS A 1147 32.97 -61.77 -36.67
CA LYS A 1147 33.52 -62.34 -35.40
C LYS A 1147 34.93 -61.96 -34.83
N LYS A 1148 34.90 -61.52 -33.54
CA LYS A 1148 35.62 -62.07 -32.32
C LYS A 1148 37.08 -61.69 -31.88
N VAL A 1149 37.20 -61.57 -30.53
CA VAL A 1149 38.31 -61.98 -29.61
C VAL A 1149 39.50 -61.03 -29.26
N LYS A 1150 39.35 -60.31 -28.13
CA LYS A 1150 40.02 -60.43 -26.77
C LYS A 1150 41.51 -60.87 -26.61
N VAL A 1151 42.20 -60.20 -25.65
CA VAL A 1151 43.37 -60.58 -24.77
C VAL A 1151 44.81 -60.08 -25.13
N GLY A 1152 45.53 -59.47 -24.16
CA GLY A 1152 47.02 -59.51 -24.06
C GLY A 1152 47.77 -58.41 -23.27
N GLY A 1153 48.47 -58.75 -22.16
CA GLY A 1153 49.49 -57.93 -21.44
C GLY A 1153 48.97 -56.84 -20.46
N GLU A 1154 49.31 -56.71 -19.17
CA GLU A 1154 50.60 -56.70 -18.40
C GLU A 1154 51.51 -55.46 -18.67
N LYS A 1155 52.14 -54.77 -17.69
CA LYS A 1155 52.54 -55.13 -16.30
C LYS A 1155 52.83 -53.88 -15.41
N LYS A 1156 52.65 -53.99 -14.07
CA LYS A 1156 53.45 -53.49 -12.90
C LYS A 1156 54.28 -52.18 -13.03
N ARG A 1157 54.37 -51.21 -12.10
CA ARG A 1157 54.22 -51.06 -10.60
C ARG A 1157 53.90 -49.56 -10.29
N GLY A 1158 53.53 -49.09 -9.09
CA GLY A 1158 53.45 -49.68 -7.74
C GLY A 1158 52.59 -48.85 -6.76
N ARG A 1159 52.50 -49.25 -5.48
CA ARG A 1159 51.43 -48.87 -4.50
C ARG A 1159 51.77 -47.67 -3.57
N PRO A 1160 50.77 -46.86 -3.15
CA PRO A 1160 50.75 -46.09 -1.90
C PRO A 1160 50.18 -46.93 -0.72
N PRO A 1161 50.06 -46.39 0.52
CA PRO A 1161 48.71 -46.12 1.06
C PRO A 1161 48.56 -45.04 2.18
N ALA A 1162 47.29 -44.76 2.55
CA ALA A 1162 46.71 -44.60 3.91
C ALA A 1162 46.43 -43.24 4.60
N ARG A 1163 45.19 -43.17 5.11
CA ARG A 1163 44.54 -42.29 6.13
C ARG A 1163 44.89 -42.77 7.58
N PRO A 1164 44.24 -42.26 8.67
CA PRO A 1164 44.01 -40.91 9.24
C PRO A 1164 44.51 -40.91 10.73
N PRO A 1165 43.89 -40.30 11.79
CA PRO A 1165 42.98 -39.15 11.97
C PRO A 1165 43.46 -38.12 13.05
N SER A 1166 42.52 -37.23 13.46
CA SER A 1166 42.38 -36.51 14.74
C SER A 1166 42.99 -35.10 14.98
N ASP A 1167 42.23 -34.36 15.79
CA ASP A 1167 42.51 -33.22 16.70
C ASP A 1167 42.86 -31.79 16.20
N ASP A 1168 41.98 -30.86 16.62
CA ASP A 1168 42.12 -29.40 16.78
C ASP A 1168 43.07 -29.11 18.00
N PRO A 1169 43.67 -27.91 18.27
CA PRO A 1169 43.20 -26.59 17.81
C PRO A 1169 44.22 -25.44 17.55
N ARG A 1170 43.68 -24.33 17.03
CA ARG A 1170 44.07 -22.88 17.24
C ARG A 1170 45.43 -22.32 16.75
N GLN A 1171 45.32 -21.20 15.99
CA GLN A 1171 46.13 -19.96 16.03
C GLN A 1171 47.69 -20.07 15.98
N LYS A 1172 48.40 -19.55 14.97
CA LYS A 1172 48.59 -18.10 14.69
C LYS A 1172 49.55 -17.81 13.49
N LYS A 1173 49.40 -16.60 12.92
CA LYS A 1173 50.42 -15.71 12.27
C LYS A 1173 51.11 -16.08 10.92
N LEU A 1174 50.74 -15.28 9.91
CA LEU A 1174 51.58 -14.34 9.11
C LEU A 1174 52.75 -14.82 8.21
N CYS A 1175 52.61 -14.48 6.92
CA CYS A 1175 53.65 -14.16 5.92
C CYS A 1175 54.63 -15.27 5.48
N PHE A 1176 55.29 -15.23 4.32
CA PHE A 1176 55.28 -14.28 3.18
C PHE A 1176 54.98 -15.03 1.86
N GLY A 1177 54.49 -14.32 0.84
CA GLY A 1177 54.19 -14.85 -0.50
C GLY A 1177 53.31 -13.89 -1.27
#